data_AF-A0A4Y7Q7Z6-F1
#
_entry.id   AF-A0A4Y7Q7Z6-F1
#
_cell.length_a   1.000
_cell.length_b   1.000
_cell.length_c   1.000
_cell.angle_alpha   90.00
_cell.angle_beta   90.00
_cell.angle_gamma   90.00
#
_symmetry.space_group_name_H-M   'P 1'
#
loop_
_entity.id
_entity.type
_entity.pdbx_description
1 polymer ?
#
loop_
_entity_poly.entity_id
_entity_poly.type
_entity_poly.pdbx_seq_one_letter_code
_entity_poly.pdbx_strand_id
1 'polypeptide(L)'
;MLPSKLMKDRTPAPTRNGAQHDTFDSRNSHDHEILRRAPHDDSSNKLNNTDAHFIESNSLTAILPVDMATHLNLSDALHSLLVEETMVDLIMIICPPHVCAILHSTLSSRHGGILSEISLFPWLHGVSPGFAMIEATSHVTTDWTLFLGNEGLHGLDLHVQDQLINPVFTGLPAGPCGAIAHAQSISCLQSVGTHAPAHFLVPPFVAPTRLFQNLTVNSTSEINSWATLGREVSNGSSDRVGGFVLGTSPQMNDWCNHICHERSVGLDPSAVTRFHPDGTAPSRILPDPSLQRNATTSNLGRLLVSIILSSKENLKSFSPAICKMIDNKHDVRVLLLNTTAVEDDGKMCDVPYTEFRSTIKRSHLADDAIFWLTAFLHDSEIRIYSSSTKLSSFHSRSPGIEIPDAELLYADWIGSLTGEELRNWHKPRIEISVITNDRPTSLHRLLASLQSSRFFGDSVDVRINMEQTADKNTQQLVKDFRWDHGRVFVHHRVIHAGLFQAVVESWYPQTDDSYGLILEDDVELSPLFYAWVKLTLLRFRYGSKENLSPSLFGISLYQQKNTELRPEGRKPFNAQAVFDAHGLPYSNTPYLSQVPCSWGAVYFPEHWREFHSYLAIRLSQSVLPIDEPIVLNVRSNNWTKSWKKYFIELVYLRGYVMLYPNYPNFVSFSTNHLEVGSHVKDSPRHIYNEKLYLFDLPLMVLPNDTQNDEGIVKLLDLPQKSMPSWSELPVMDLVGLVSSEDALSARGRRRRDELMGCDVIAGTGSFDPRELFMCDGG
;
A
#
# COMPACT_ATOMS: atom_id res chain seq x y z
N MET A 1 -19.01 -41.05 62.62
CA MET A 1 -20.18 -41.92 62.44
C MET A 1 -20.57 -41.91 60.98
N LEU A 2 -20.22 -42.98 60.26
CA LEU A 2 -20.96 -43.50 59.08
C LEU A 2 -22.40 -43.87 59.52
N PRO A 3 -23.37 -44.20 58.63
CA PRO A 3 -23.23 -44.81 57.28
C PRO A 3 -24.25 -44.25 56.24
N SER A 4 -24.47 -44.73 55.01
CA SER A 4 -23.78 -45.48 53.95
C SER A 4 -24.85 -45.84 52.88
N LYS A 5 -24.43 -46.04 51.61
CA LYS A 5 -25.05 -46.92 50.56
C LYS A 5 -26.33 -46.39 49.87
N LEU A 6 -26.55 -46.57 48.55
CA LEU A 6 -26.36 -47.76 47.70
C LEU A 6 -26.14 -47.41 46.20
N MET A 7 -25.29 -48.21 45.54
CA MET A 7 -25.27 -48.47 44.09
C MET A 7 -26.51 -49.24 43.62
N LYS A 8 -26.84 -49.13 42.31
CA LYS A 8 -27.45 -50.22 41.52
C LYS A 8 -27.13 -50.07 40.02
N ASP A 9 -26.31 -51.01 39.54
CA ASP A 9 -26.18 -51.40 38.13
C ASP A 9 -27.51 -51.90 37.53
N ARG A 10 -27.65 -51.77 36.21
CA ARG A 10 -28.24 -52.79 35.30
C ARG A 10 -28.16 -52.36 33.82
N THR A 11 -27.28 -53.02 33.07
CA THR A 11 -27.51 -53.37 31.65
C THR A 11 -28.24 -54.72 31.56
N PRO A 12 -28.95 -55.00 30.46
CA PRO A 12 -28.40 -55.96 29.48
C PRO A 12 -28.69 -55.62 28.00
N ALA A 13 -27.84 -56.15 27.12
CA ALA A 13 -27.89 -56.12 25.64
C ALA A 13 -28.87 -57.19 25.05
N PRO A 14 -28.77 -57.65 23.79
CA PRO A 14 -28.66 -57.02 22.46
C PRO A 14 -29.76 -57.53 21.48
N THR A 15 -29.90 -56.98 20.26
CA THR A 15 -30.41 -57.77 19.11
C THR A 15 -29.83 -57.33 17.77
N ARG A 16 -29.32 -58.33 17.05
CA ARG A 16 -28.88 -58.37 15.65
C ARG A 16 -30.09 -58.46 14.70
N ASN A 17 -29.94 -57.92 13.49
CA ASN A 17 -30.28 -58.51 12.17
C ASN A 17 -29.81 -57.47 11.12
N GLY A 18 -28.99 -57.73 10.09
CA GLY A 18 -28.58 -58.97 9.44
C GLY A 18 -29.30 -59.15 8.09
N ALA A 19 -28.51 -59.26 7.01
CA ALA A 19 -28.80 -59.67 5.62
C ALA A 19 -28.80 -58.50 4.59
N GLN A 20 -27.77 -58.40 3.72
CA GLN A 20 -27.55 -59.17 2.45
C GLN A 20 -28.54 -58.73 1.36
N HIS A 21 -28.25 -58.61 0.07
CA HIS A 21 -27.15 -58.98 -0.84
C HIS A 21 -27.46 -58.17 -2.12
N ASP A 22 -26.48 -57.77 -2.92
CA ASP A 22 -26.39 -58.20 -4.32
C ASP A 22 -25.24 -57.53 -5.08
N THR A 23 -24.41 -58.44 -5.59
CA THR A 23 -23.32 -58.28 -6.55
C THR A 23 -23.85 -58.10 -7.96
N PHE A 24 -23.22 -57.25 -8.78
CA PHE A 24 -23.03 -57.54 -10.20
C PHE A 24 -21.72 -56.91 -10.70
N ASP A 25 -21.16 -57.57 -11.70
CA ASP A 25 -19.74 -57.75 -11.94
C ASP A 25 -19.28 -57.09 -13.26
N SER A 26 -18.03 -56.61 -13.27
CA SER A 26 -17.09 -56.59 -14.40
C SER A 26 -17.29 -55.60 -15.58
N ARG A 27 -16.29 -54.75 -15.94
CA ARG A 27 -15.09 -55.05 -16.79
C ARG A 27 -14.32 -53.80 -17.27
N ASN A 28 -13.01 -54.02 -17.44
CA ASN A 28 -11.95 -53.32 -18.19
C ASN A 28 -11.35 -52.06 -17.53
N SER A 29 -10.19 -52.12 -16.84
CA SER A 29 -8.81 -52.46 -17.24
C SER A 29 -8.13 -51.42 -18.14
N HIS A 30 -7.19 -50.66 -17.58
CA HIS A 30 -5.74 -50.77 -17.85
C HIS A 30 -4.98 -49.72 -17.02
N ASP A 31 -4.15 -50.22 -16.11
CA ASP A 31 -3.09 -49.48 -15.42
C ASP A 31 -2.03 -49.00 -16.43
N HIS A 32 -1.44 -47.83 -16.18
CA HIS A 32 0.02 -47.67 -16.21
C HIS A 32 0.46 -46.36 -15.55
N GLU A 33 0.94 -46.52 -14.31
CA GLU A 33 1.80 -45.60 -13.57
C GLU A 33 3.20 -45.58 -14.20
N ILE A 34 3.70 -44.42 -14.68
CA ILE A 34 5.13 -44.21 -15.01
C ILE A 34 5.55 -42.74 -14.74
N LEU A 35 6.34 -42.60 -13.66
CA LEU A 35 7.59 -41.82 -13.52
C LEU A 35 7.60 -40.30 -13.78
N ARG A 36 7.73 -39.58 -12.65
CA ARG A 36 8.40 -38.27 -12.53
C ARG A 36 9.80 -38.32 -13.13
N ARG A 37 10.08 -37.42 -14.10
CA ARG A 37 11.44 -37.02 -14.49
C ARG A 37 11.62 -35.54 -14.16
N ALA A 38 12.61 -35.26 -13.31
CA ALA A 38 13.22 -33.94 -13.20
C ALA A 38 13.99 -33.60 -14.49
N PRO A 39 14.09 -32.32 -14.90
CA PRO A 39 15.11 -31.90 -15.84
C PRO A 39 16.28 -31.22 -15.15
N HIS A 40 17.43 -31.62 -15.66
CA HIS A 40 18.79 -31.19 -15.42
C HIS A 40 19.05 -29.68 -15.44
N ASP A 41 20.00 -29.33 -14.58
CA ASP A 41 20.91 -28.19 -14.58
C ASP A 41 21.65 -28.06 -15.93
N ASP A 42 21.54 -26.89 -16.57
CA ASP A 42 22.39 -26.50 -17.69
C ASP A 42 22.78 -25.03 -17.53
N SER A 43 24.04 -24.81 -17.13
CA SER A 43 24.65 -23.52 -16.90
C SER A 43 25.44 -23.10 -18.14
N SER A 44 24.88 -22.18 -18.93
CA SER A 44 25.68 -21.36 -19.85
C SER A 44 25.03 -20.00 -20.15
N ASN A 45 25.75 -18.95 -19.74
CA ASN A 45 25.74 -17.56 -20.23
C ASN A 45 24.42 -16.97 -20.76
N LYS A 46 23.73 -16.19 -19.92
CA LYS A 46 22.94 -15.02 -20.36
C LYS A 46 23.52 -13.75 -19.75
N LEU A 47 24.10 -12.91 -20.60
CA LEU A 47 24.41 -11.52 -20.31
C LEU A 47 23.11 -10.73 -20.11
N ASN A 48 23.08 -9.95 -19.03
CA ASN A 48 22.37 -8.69 -18.79
C ASN A 48 21.07 -8.44 -19.58
N ASN A 49 19.93 -8.59 -18.89
CA ASN A 49 18.69 -7.94 -19.28
C ASN A 49 18.43 -6.76 -18.33
N THR A 50 18.22 -5.60 -18.90
CA THR A 50 17.88 -4.34 -18.24
C THR A 50 16.50 -4.42 -17.58
N ASP A 51 16.40 -4.09 -16.29
CA ASP A 51 15.12 -4.00 -15.58
C ASP A 51 14.23 -2.91 -16.21
N ALA A 52 13.25 -3.34 -16.98
CA ALA A 52 12.14 -2.52 -17.44
C ALA A 52 11.08 -2.51 -16.32
N HIS A 53 10.74 -1.32 -15.80
CA HIS A 53 9.69 -1.18 -14.79
C HIS A 53 8.31 -1.27 -15.45
N PHE A 54 7.66 -2.42 -15.27
CA PHE A 54 6.28 -2.65 -15.68
C PHE A 54 5.31 -1.87 -14.77
N ILE A 55 4.14 -1.50 -15.30
CA ILE A 55 3.04 -0.92 -14.51
C ILE A 55 2.59 -1.89 -13.40
N GLU A 56 1.93 -1.37 -12.35
CA GLU A 56 1.44 -2.20 -11.24
C GLU A 56 0.46 -3.28 -11.73
N SER A 57 0.50 -4.46 -11.11
CA SER A 57 -0.46 -5.53 -11.41
C SER A 57 -1.89 -5.06 -11.14
N ASN A 58 -2.81 -5.38 -12.05
CA ASN A 58 -4.22 -4.99 -12.02
C ASN A 58 -4.49 -3.47 -12.19
N SER A 59 -3.58 -2.73 -12.85
CA SER A 59 -3.74 -1.29 -13.09
C SER A 59 -4.11 -0.94 -14.54
N LEU A 60 -4.47 -1.92 -15.37
CA LEU A 60 -4.76 -1.75 -16.80
C LEU A 60 -6.20 -2.17 -17.16
N THR A 61 -6.97 -1.26 -17.77
CA THR A 61 -8.25 -1.59 -18.41
C THR A 61 -8.12 -1.65 -19.92
N ALA A 62 -8.54 -2.75 -20.54
CA ALA A 62 -8.57 -2.90 -21.99
C ALA A 62 -9.94 -2.49 -22.55
N ILE A 63 -9.97 -1.54 -23.48
CA ILE A 63 -11.16 -1.11 -24.20
C ILE A 63 -11.17 -1.76 -25.60
N LEU A 64 -12.14 -2.63 -25.87
CA LEU A 64 -12.28 -3.37 -27.12
C LEU A 64 -13.55 -2.96 -27.87
N PRO A 65 -13.46 -2.37 -29.08
CA PRO A 65 -14.62 -2.10 -29.92
C PRO A 65 -15.09 -3.38 -30.63
N VAL A 66 -16.41 -3.63 -30.61
CA VAL A 66 -17.02 -4.78 -31.27
C VAL A 66 -18.23 -4.34 -32.08
N ASP A 67 -18.22 -4.65 -33.38
CA ASP A 67 -19.30 -4.34 -34.30
C ASP A 67 -19.94 -5.61 -34.89
N MET A 68 -20.87 -5.43 -35.82
CA MET A 68 -21.55 -6.54 -36.47
C MET A 68 -20.63 -7.43 -37.31
N ALA A 69 -19.47 -6.94 -37.77
CA ALA A 69 -18.50 -7.74 -38.51
C ALA A 69 -17.58 -8.52 -37.56
N THR A 70 -17.21 -7.94 -36.41
CA THR A 70 -16.21 -8.52 -35.51
C THR A 70 -16.76 -9.33 -34.34
N HIS A 71 -18.06 -9.26 -34.04
CA HIS A 71 -18.66 -9.99 -32.91
C HIS A 71 -18.45 -11.52 -32.94
N LEU A 72 -18.28 -12.13 -34.12
CA LEU A 72 -18.02 -13.56 -34.27
C LEU A 72 -16.60 -13.97 -33.85
N ASN A 73 -15.65 -13.05 -33.89
CA ASN A 73 -14.23 -13.28 -33.54
C ASN A 73 -13.89 -12.85 -32.11
N LEU A 74 -14.90 -12.47 -31.30
CA LEU A 74 -14.70 -11.97 -29.94
C LEU A 74 -13.95 -12.97 -29.05
N SER A 75 -14.17 -14.28 -29.23
CA SER A 75 -13.50 -15.30 -28.42
C SER A 75 -11.98 -15.28 -28.61
N ASP A 76 -11.51 -15.02 -29.83
CA ASP A 76 -10.08 -14.99 -30.15
C ASP A 76 -9.45 -13.69 -29.64
N ALA A 77 -10.16 -12.56 -29.78
CA ALA A 77 -9.75 -11.28 -29.23
C ALA A 77 -9.62 -11.32 -27.70
N LEU A 78 -10.58 -11.94 -26.99
CA LEU A 78 -10.53 -12.10 -25.54
C LEU A 78 -9.43 -13.06 -25.11
N HIS A 79 -9.17 -14.14 -25.84
CA HIS A 79 -8.12 -15.10 -25.48
C HIS A 79 -6.73 -14.44 -25.43
N SER A 80 -6.46 -13.48 -26.33
CA SER A 80 -5.20 -12.72 -26.34
C SER A 80 -5.03 -11.78 -25.12
N LEU A 81 -6.12 -11.45 -24.41
CA LEU A 81 -6.11 -10.56 -23.25
C LEU A 81 -6.20 -11.30 -21.91
N LEU A 82 -6.46 -12.61 -21.93
CA LEU A 82 -6.74 -13.44 -20.74
C LEU A 82 -5.61 -14.44 -20.45
N VAL A 83 -4.38 -14.11 -20.80
CA VAL A 83 -3.19 -14.95 -20.57
C VAL A 83 -2.73 -14.78 -19.10
N GLU A 84 -2.16 -15.85 -18.50
CA GLU A 84 -1.82 -15.95 -17.05
C GLU A 84 -0.78 -14.91 -16.53
N GLU A 85 -0.20 -14.08 -17.41
CA GLU A 85 0.84 -13.08 -17.08
C GLU A 85 0.52 -11.68 -17.62
N THR A 86 -0.76 -11.29 -17.66
CA THR A 86 -1.19 -9.96 -18.13
C THR A 86 -1.48 -9.00 -16.97
N MET A 87 -1.26 -7.69 -17.17
CA MET A 87 -1.64 -6.65 -16.19
C MET A 87 -3.11 -6.19 -16.32
N VAL A 88 -3.91 -6.82 -17.20
CA VAL A 88 -5.28 -6.42 -17.54
C VAL A 88 -6.28 -6.85 -16.45
N ASP A 89 -6.77 -5.89 -15.69
CA ASP A 89 -7.74 -6.09 -14.60
C ASP A 89 -9.19 -6.18 -15.12
N LEU A 90 -9.53 -5.32 -16.06
CA LEU A 90 -10.89 -5.13 -16.57
C LEU A 90 -10.88 -5.07 -18.10
N ILE A 91 -11.85 -5.74 -18.74
CA ILE A 91 -12.10 -5.62 -20.18
C ILE A 91 -13.44 -4.93 -20.41
N MET A 92 -13.40 -3.74 -21.01
CA MET A 92 -14.57 -2.98 -21.42
C MET A 92 -14.83 -3.19 -22.91
N ILE A 93 -15.93 -3.86 -23.23
CA ILE A 93 -16.37 -4.06 -24.61
C ILE A 93 -17.34 -2.94 -24.99
N ILE A 94 -17.00 -2.20 -26.04
CA ILE A 94 -17.85 -1.13 -26.58
C ILE A 94 -18.52 -1.59 -27.86
N CYS A 95 -19.83 -1.50 -27.94
CA CYS A 95 -20.59 -2.03 -29.08
C CYS A 95 -21.84 -1.22 -29.41
N PRO A 96 -22.38 -1.33 -30.64
CA PRO A 96 -23.72 -0.87 -30.94
C PRO A 96 -24.76 -1.51 -30.01
N PRO A 97 -25.85 -0.82 -29.62
CA PRO A 97 -26.85 -1.36 -28.70
C PRO A 97 -27.40 -2.74 -29.10
N HIS A 98 -27.58 -2.98 -30.41
CA HIS A 98 -28.04 -4.27 -30.93
C HIS A 98 -26.98 -5.38 -30.82
N VAL A 99 -25.69 -5.04 -30.98
CA VAL A 99 -24.56 -5.97 -30.80
C VAL A 99 -24.38 -6.27 -29.31
N CYS A 100 -24.45 -5.26 -28.43
CA CYS A 100 -24.34 -5.47 -26.99
C CYS A 100 -25.44 -6.41 -26.45
N ALA A 101 -26.66 -6.33 -26.98
CA ALA A 101 -27.74 -7.25 -26.62
C ALA A 101 -27.40 -8.71 -27.00
N ILE A 102 -26.80 -8.92 -28.18
CA ILE A 102 -26.32 -10.24 -28.62
C ILE A 102 -25.19 -10.72 -27.69
N LEU A 103 -24.19 -9.89 -27.44
CA LEU A 103 -23.02 -10.23 -26.62
C LEU A 103 -23.39 -10.52 -25.15
N HIS A 104 -24.33 -9.76 -24.58
CA HIS A 104 -24.82 -9.99 -23.22
C HIS A 104 -25.41 -11.40 -23.07
N SER A 105 -26.15 -11.88 -24.07
CA SER A 105 -26.70 -13.25 -24.06
C SER A 105 -25.62 -14.32 -24.16
N THR A 106 -24.59 -14.07 -24.98
CA THR A 106 -23.46 -15.00 -25.18
C THR A 106 -22.55 -15.07 -23.96
N LEU A 107 -22.20 -13.94 -23.35
CA LEU A 107 -21.30 -13.84 -22.19
C LEU A 107 -21.95 -14.37 -20.90
N SER A 108 -23.26 -14.15 -20.70
CA SER A 108 -23.99 -14.67 -19.53
C SER A 108 -24.03 -16.21 -19.47
N SER A 109 -23.86 -16.89 -20.61
CA SER A 109 -23.90 -18.35 -20.71
C SER A 109 -22.60 -19.06 -20.30
N ARG A 110 -21.48 -18.33 -20.13
CA ARG A 110 -20.17 -18.88 -19.73
C ARG A 110 -19.93 -18.61 -18.23
N HIS A 111 -20.33 -19.56 -17.37
CA HIS A 111 -19.89 -19.62 -15.97
C HIS A 111 -18.65 -20.50 -15.86
N GLY A 112 -17.48 -19.91 -15.56
CA GLY A 112 -16.28 -20.68 -15.28
C GLY A 112 -14.99 -19.87 -15.33
N GLY A 113 -14.60 -19.35 -14.16
CA GLY A 113 -13.23 -19.00 -13.75
C GLY A 113 -12.27 -18.40 -14.78
N ILE A 114 -12.30 -17.07 -14.97
CA ILE A 114 -11.13 -16.29 -15.40
C ILE A 114 -11.15 -14.95 -14.64
N LEU A 115 -9.97 -14.49 -14.23
CA LEU A 115 -9.67 -13.43 -13.24
C LEU A 115 -9.93 -11.97 -13.69
N SER A 116 -10.48 -11.71 -14.88
CA SER A 116 -10.74 -10.33 -15.37
C SER A 116 -12.24 -10.09 -15.55
N GLU A 117 -12.77 -9.02 -14.95
CA GLU A 117 -14.19 -8.65 -15.07
C GLU A 117 -14.47 -8.09 -16.48
N ILE A 118 -15.50 -8.59 -17.19
CA ILE A 118 -15.87 -8.11 -18.53
C ILE A 118 -17.13 -7.24 -18.41
N SER A 119 -17.06 -6.00 -18.87
CA SER A 119 -18.17 -5.05 -18.87
C SER A 119 -18.59 -4.66 -20.29
N LEU A 120 -19.89 -4.50 -20.54
CA LEU A 120 -20.45 -4.10 -21.84
C LEU A 120 -20.94 -2.65 -21.80
N PHE A 121 -20.48 -1.82 -22.75
CA PHE A 121 -20.84 -0.43 -22.88
C PHE A 121 -21.47 -0.14 -24.25
N PRO A 122 -22.75 0.28 -24.32
CA PRO A 122 -23.38 0.62 -25.58
C PRO A 122 -22.89 1.98 -26.09
N TRP A 123 -22.44 2.07 -27.36
CA TRP A 123 -22.12 3.35 -27.99
C TRP A 123 -23.39 4.04 -28.56
N LEU A 124 -23.38 5.37 -28.65
CA LEU A 124 -24.49 6.14 -29.20
C LEU A 124 -24.57 6.02 -30.74
N HIS A 125 -25.77 6.16 -31.31
CA HIS A 125 -25.93 6.14 -32.76
C HIS A 125 -25.36 7.43 -33.39
N GLY A 126 -24.48 7.28 -34.39
CA GLY A 126 -23.96 8.40 -35.18
C GLY A 126 -22.63 9.01 -34.72
N VAL A 127 -21.99 8.44 -33.70
CA VAL A 127 -20.61 8.78 -33.30
C VAL A 127 -19.61 7.79 -33.88
N SER A 128 -18.37 8.23 -34.15
CA SER A 128 -17.32 7.33 -34.63
C SER A 128 -16.85 6.37 -33.52
N PRO A 129 -16.41 5.14 -33.85
CA PRO A 129 -15.88 4.17 -32.89
C PRO A 129 -14.82 4.74 -31.95
N GLY A 130 -13.84 5.49 -32.49
CA GLY A 130 -12.79 6.11 -31.68
C GLY A 130 -13.29 7.14 -30.67
N PHE A 131 -14.35 7.88 -31.00
CA PHE A 131 -14.99 8.80 -30.04
C PHE A 131 -15.66 8.02 -28.90
N ALA A 132 -16.42 6.97 -29.21
CA ALA A 132 -17.07 6.14 -28.21
C ALA A 132 -16.05 5.48 -27.27
N MET A 133 -14.90 5.06 -27.81
CA MET A 133 -13.78 4.54 -27.01
C MET A 133 -13.19 5.59 -26.06
N ILE A 134 -12.99 6.83 -26.53
CA ILE A 134 -12.50 7.92 -25.67
C ILE A 134 -13.56 8.27 -24.62
N GLU A 135 -14.85 8.32 -24.96
CA GLU A 135 -15.94 8.61 -24.02
C GLU A 135 -16.03 7.55 -22.91
N ALA A 136 -15.86 6.28 -23.25
CA ALA A 136 -15.89 5.18 -22.29
C ALA A 136 -14.79 5.28 -21.21
N THR A 137 -13.69 6.01 -21.47
CA THR A 137 -12.64 6.24 -20.47
C THR A 137 -13.14 6.96 -19.22
N SER A 138 -14.24 7.71 -19.31
CA SER A 138 -14.89 8.34 -18.15
C SER A 138 -15.42 7.33 -17.13
N HIS A 139 -15.58 6.07 -17.53
CA HIS A 139 -15.98 4.95 -16.68
C HIS A 139 -14.80 4.05 -16.26
N VAL A 140 -13.59 4.32 -16.73
CA VAL A 140 -12.38 3.56 -16.37
C VAL A 140 -11.88 4.04 -15.00
N THR A 141 -11.67 3.09 -14.08
CA THR A 141 -11.19 3.35 -12.71
C THR A 141 -9.72 3.01 -12.51
N THR A 142 -9.07 2.39 -13.49
CA THR A 142 -7.65 2.00 -13.46
C THR A 142 -6.77 3.11 -14.00
N ASP A 143 -5.49 3.11 -13.62
CA ASP A 143 -4.53 4.16 -13.98
C ASP A 143 -4.13 4.16 -15.45
N TRP A 144 -4.27 3.01 -16.13
CA TRP A 144 -3.91 2.83 -17.53
C TRP A 144 -5.06 2.28 -18.36
N THR A 145 -5.18 2.78 -19.58
CA THR A 145 -6.15 2.31 -20.56
C THR A 145 -5.43 1.79 -21.79
N LEU A 146 -5.70 0.54 -22.18
CA LEU A 146 -5.30 -0.06 -23.44
C LEU A 146 -6.45 0.08 -24.45
N PHE A 147 -6.26 0.87 -25.49
CA PHE A 147 -7.21 1.00 -26.59
C PHE A 147 -6.89 -0.06 -27.64
N LEU A 148 -7.87 -0.89 -27.98
CA LEU A 148 -7.73 -1.94 -28.99
C LEU A 148 -8.44 -1.57 -30.29
N GLY A 149 -7.94 -2.09 -31.42
CA GLY A 149 -8.66 -2.04 -32.69
C GLY A 149 -9.71 -3.16 -32.80
N ASN A 150 -10.44 -3.16 -33.91
CA ASN A 150 -11.44 -4.19 -34.25
C ASN A 150 -10.86 -5.62 -34.30
N GLU A 151 -9.57 -5.76 -34.59
CA GLU A 151 -8.84 -7.05 -34.63
C GLU A 151 -8.17 -7.40 -33.28
N GLY A 152 -8.37 -6.59 -32.23
CA GLY A 152 -7.71 -6.77 -30.93
C GLY A 152 -6.18 -6.65 -31.04
N LEU A 153 -5.48 -7.66 -30.52
CA LEU A 153 -4.02 -7.81 -30.62
C LEU A 153 -3.59 -8.77 -31.75
N HIS A 154 -4.53 -9.30 -32.52
CA HIS A 154 -4.25 -10.29 -33.55
C HIS A 154 -3.43 -9.70 -34.70
N GLY A 155 -2.41 -10.44 -35.16
CA GLY A 155 -1.53 -10.01 -36.26
C GLY A 155 -0.37 -9.08 -35.85
N LEU A 156 -0.23 -8.74 -34.57
CA LEU A 156 0.93 -8.03 -34.03
C LEU A 156 2.08 -9.00 -33.70
N ASP A 157 3.31 -8.50 -33.76
CA ASP A 157 4.49 -9.21 -33.24
C ASP A 157 4.34 -9.48 -31.74
N LEU A 158 4.74 -10.67 -31.27
CA LEU A 158 4.60 -11.08 -29.86
C LEU A 158 5.29 -10.11 -28.89
N HIS A 159 6.40 -9.49 -29.30
CA HIS A 159 7.09 -8.49 -28.47
C HIS A 159 6.27 -7.21 -28.32
N VAL A 160 5.56 -6.80 -29.37
CA VAL A 160 4.68 -5.63 -29.34
C VAL A 160 3.41 -5.93 -28.54
N GLN A 161 2.86 -7.15 -28.66
CA GLN A 161 1.73 -7.58 -27.84
C GLN A 161 2.09 -7.51 -26.35
N ASP A 162 3.24 -8.08 -25.96
CA ASP A 162 3.75 -8.02 -24.60
C ASP A 162 3.91 -6.58 -24.11
N GLN A 163 4.47 -5.67 -24.91
CA GLN A 163 4.59 -4.24 -24.55
C GLN A 163 3.25 -3.51 -24.38
N LEU A 164 2.15 -4.02 -24.92
CA LEU A 164 0.82 -3.41 -24.81
C LEU A 164 0.03 -3.95 -23.61
N ILE A 165 0.16 -5.24 -23.30
CA ILE A 165 -0.51 -5.90 -22.16
C ILE A 165 0.32 -5.83 -20.87
N ASN A 166 1.63 -5.66 -21.00
CA ASN A 166 2.61 -5.44 -19.93
C ASN A 166 3.40 -4.16 -20.23
N PRO A 167 2.74 -2.99 -20.23
CA PRO A 167 3.40 -1.76 -20.64
C PRO A 167 4.42 -1.29 -19.61
N VAL A 168 5.48 -0.68 -20.14
CA VAL A 168 6.51 0.01 -19.35
C VAL A 168 6.08 1.46 -19.18
N PHE A 169 6.25 2.02 -17.98
CA PHE A 169 5.80 3.37 -17.63
C PHE A 169 6.39 4.45 -18.55
N THR A 170 5.58 5.03 -19.43
CA THR A 170 6.04 5.99 -20.46
C THR A 170 5.42 7.38 -20.39
N GLY A 171 4.46 7.63 -19.49
CA GLY A 171 3.87 8.96 -19.26
C GLY A 171 3.05 9.56 -20.42
N LEU A 172 3.23 9.03 -21.62
CA LEU A 172 2.61 9.41 -22.89
C LEU A 172 2.05 8.16 -23.57
N PRO A 173 1.07 8.31 -24.48
CA PRO A 173 0.55 7.19 -25.25
C PRO A 173 1.65 6.47 -26.03
N ALA A 174 1.60 5.13 -26.07
CA ALA A 174 2.57 4.31 -26.78
C ALA A 174 1.88 3.16 -27.54
N GLY A 175 2.26 2.94 -28.80
CA GLY A 175 1.68 1.86 -29.62
C GLY A 175 2.41 1.68 -30.95
N PRO A 176 2.18 0.59 -31.69
CA PRO A 176 2.85 0.32 -32.97
C PRO A 176 2.44 1.23 -34.13
N CYS A 177 1.33 1.94 -34.03
CA CYS A 177 0.76 2.72 -35.14
C CYS A 177 0.65 4.20 -34.78
N GLY A 178 1.39 5.07 -35.48
CA GLY A 178 1.35 6.51 -35.27
C GLY A 178 1.67 7.32 -36.52
N ALA A 179 1.26 8.58 -36.52
CA ALA A 179 1.39 9.45 -37.69
C ALA A 179 1.83 10.88 -37.34
N ILE A 180 2.40 11.54 -38.34
CA ILE A 180 2.74 12.96 -38.33
C ILE A 180 1.76 13.69 -39.23
N ALA A 181 0.94 14.55 -38.64
CA ALA A 181 0.13 15.52 -39.39
C ALA A 181 1.02 16.66 -39.96
N HIS A 182 0.86 16.92 -41.27
CA HIS A 182 1.37 18.10 -41.97
C HIS A 182 0.20 18.98 -42.42
N ALA A 183 0.51 20.18 -42.95
CA ALA A 183 -0.50 21.19 -43.30
C ALA A 183 -1.63 20.71 -44.23
N GLN A 184 -1.38 19.69 -45.06
CA GLN A 184 -2.35 19.13 -46.01
C GLN A 184 -2.25 17.60 -46.19
N SER A 185 -1.45 16.92 -45.37
CA SER A 185 -1.20 15.47 -45.51
C SER A 185 -0.88 14.84 -44.17
N ILE A 186 -1.14 13.53 -44.03
CA ILE A 186 -0.75 12.73 -42.88
C ILE A 186 0.34 11.77 -43.38
N SER A 187 1.48 11.74 -42.70
CA SER A 187 2.58 10.81 -42.98
C SER A 187 2.64 9.77 -41.88
N CYS A 188 2.44 8.49 -42.21
CA CYS A 188 2.61 7.40 -41.25
C CYS A 188 4.07 7.23 -40.86
N LEU A 189 4.30 6.85 -39.60
CA LEU A 189 5.62 6.53 -39.10
C LEU A 189 5.87 5.03 -39.19
N GLN A 190 7.05 4.67 -39.69
CA GLN A 190 7.59 3.32 -39.58
C GLN A 190 8.86 3.42 -38.74
N SER A 191 8.79 2.92 -37.51
CA SER A 191 9.95 2.79 -36.65
C SER A 191 10.52 1.38 -36.74
N VAL A 192 11.78 1.27 -37.14
CA VAL A 192 12.55 0.01 -37.09
C VAL A 192 13.55 0.13 -35.96
N GLY A 193 13.32 -0.59 -34.86
CA GLY A 193 14.28 -0.77 -33.77
C GLY A 193 14.46 0.38 -32.76
N THR A 194 13.85 1.56 -32.92
CA THR A 194 13.96 2.68 -31.95
C THR A 194 12.68 3.52 -31.87
N HIS A 195 12.13 3.76 -30.68
CA HIS A 195 10.87 4.51 -30.52
C HIS A 195 10.86 5.85 -31.28
N ALA A 196 9.78 6.14 -32.02
CA ALA A 196 9.66 7.37 -32.80
C ALA A 196 8.51 8.26 -32.31
N PRO A 197 8.71 9.58 -32.13
CA PRO A 197 7.63 10.47 -31.70
C PRO A 197 6.58 10.67 -32.79
N ALA A 198 5.30 10.65 -32.42
CA ALA A 198 4.14 10.86 -33.29
C ALA A 198 3.31 12.06 -32.86
N HIS A 199 2.61 12.70 -33.81
CA HIS A 199 1.59 13.71 -33.49
C HIS A 199 0.34 13.07 -32.89
N PHE A 200 0.00 11.84 -33.29
CA PHE A 200 -1.05 11.03 -32.68
C PHE A 200 -0.83 9.55 -32.97
N LEU A 201 -1.42 8.69 -32.13
CA LEU A 201 -1.44 7.24 -32.30
C LEU A 201 -2.84 6.78 -32.69
N VAL A 202 -2.92 5.61 -33.32
CA VAL A 202 -4.19 4.91 -33.60
C VAL A 202 -4.15 3.54 -32.94
N PRO A 203 -5.30 2.98 -32.50
CA PRO A 203 -5.32 1.68 -31.84
C PRO A 203 -4.66 0.57 -32.68
N PRO A 204 -3.95 -0.38 -32.04
CA PRO A 204 -3.85 -0.53 -30.59
C PRO A 204 -2.76 0.36 -29.99
N PHE A 205 -3.03 0.98 -28.84
CA PHE A 205 -2.05 1.72 -28.04
C PHE A 205 -2.46 1.77 -26.58
N VAL A 206 -1.48 1.94 -25.69
CA VAL A 206 -1.69 2.09 -24.26
C VAL A 206 -1.43 3.53 -23.82
N ALA A 207 -2.20 4.05 -22.87
CA ALA A 207 -2.07 5.42 -22.39
C ALA A 207 -2.52 5.56 -20.93
N PRO A 208 -1.98 6.54 -20.17
CA PRO A 208 -2.48 6.86 -18.84
C PRO A 208 -3.93 7.36 -18.88
N THR A 209 -4.81 6.78 -18.06
CA THR A 209 -6.26 7.09 -18.02
C THR A 209 -6.52 8.58 -17.71
N ARG A 210 -5.65 9.19 -16.89
CA ARG A 210 -5.72 10.62 -16.57
C ARG A 210 -5.67 11.57 -17.78
N LEU A 211 -5.12 11.13 -18.91
CA LEU A 211 -5.08 11.95 -20.14
C LEU A 211 -6.48 12.20 -20.73
N PHE A 212 -7.48 11.42 -20.29
CA PHE A 212 -8.82 11.48 -20.83
C PHE A 212 -9.83 12.19 -19.90
N GLN A 213 -9.43 12.48 -18.67
CA GLN A 213 -10.27 13.21 -17.71
C GLN A 213 -10.38 14.68 -18.16
N ASN A 214 -11.57 15.10 -18.59
CA ASN A 214 -11.95 16.42 -19.13
C ASN A 214 -11.84 16.64 -20.65
N LEU A 215 -11.72 15.58 -21.46
CA LEU A 215 -11.79 15.73 -22.92
C LEU A 215 -13.24 15.87 -23.43
N THR A 216 -13.57 17.00 -24.04
CA THR A 216 -14.79 17.17 -24.84
C THR A 216 -14.46 17.12 -26.33
N VAL A 217 -14.48 15.93 -26.92
CA VAL A 217 -14.15 15.74 -28.35
C VAL A 217 -15.45 15.81 -29.18
N ASN A 218 -15.68 16.87 -29.95
CA ASN A 218 -16.77 16.88 -30.93
C ASN A 218 -16.22 16.53 -32.31
N SER A 219 -16.15 15.24 -32.66
CA SER A 219 -15.71 14.79 -33.99
C SER A 219 -16.62 13.72 -34.58
N THR A 220 -16.93 13.85 -35.87
CA THR A 220 -17.70 12.87 -36.66
C THR A 220 -16.82 11.90 -37.47
N SER A 221 -15.49 12.04 -37.42
CA SER A 221 -14.53 11.18 -38.13
C SER A 221 -13.57 10.50 -37.15
N GLU A 222 -13.23 9.23 -37.45
CA GLU A 222 -12.38 8.38 -36.63
C GLU A 222 -10.94 8.89 -36.52
N ILE A 223 -10.32 9.26 -37.66
CA ILE A 223 -8.98 9.87 -37.68
C ILE A 223 -8.96 11.19 -36.93
N ASN A 224 -10.01 12.01 -37.11
CA ASN A 224 -10.14 13.27 -36.41
C ASN A 224 -10.28 13.07 -34.90
N SER A 225 -10.81 11.95 -34.43
CA SER A 225 -10.90 11.64 -32.99
C SER A 225 -9.51 11.40 -32.38
N TRP A 226 -8.69 10.56 -33.01
CA TRP A 226 -7.33 10.27 -32.55
C TRP A 226 -6.36 11.44 -32.74
N ALA A 227 -6.48 12.18 -33.86
CA ALA A 227 -5.69 13.38 -34.11
C ALA A 227 -6.05 14.53 -33.15
N THR A 228 -7.32 14.65 -32.74
CA THR A 228 -7.74 15.61 -31.71
C THR A 228 -7.20 15.20 -30.35
N LEU A 229 -7.27 13.91 -30.01
CA LEU A 229 -6.65 13.38 -28.79
C LEU A 229 -5.14 13.68 -28.75
N GLY A 230 -4.40 13.36 -29.81
CA GLY A 230 -2.97 13.63 -29.90
C GLY A 230 -2.65 15.13 -29.77
N ARG A 231 -3.54 16.01 -30.25
CA ARG A 231 -3.44 17.47 -30.05
C ARG A 231 -3.62 17.87 -28.59
N GLU A 232 -4.62 17.34 -27.91
CA GLU A 232 -4.85 17.66 -26.50
C GLU A 232 -3.72 17.14 -25.61
N VAL A 233 -3.22 15.93 -25.91
CA VAL A 233 -2.02 15.37 -25.26
C VAL A 233 -0.79 16.24 -25.53
N SER A 234 -0.61 16.70 -26.77
CA SER A 234 0.53 17.55 -27.15
C SER A 234 0.41 19.01 -26.71
N ASN A 235 -0.78 19.54 -26.45
CA ASN A 235 -0.98 20.87 -25.86
C ASN A 235 -0.45 20.95 -24.41
N GLY A 236 -0.32 19.80 -23.74
CA GLY A 236 0.29 19.67 -22.42
C GLY A 236 1.81 19.42 -22.43
N SER A 237 2.45 19.24 -23.59
CA SER A 237 3.88 18.93 -23.73
C SER A 237 4.62 19.96 -24.60
N SER A 238 5.84 20.36 -24.18
CA SER A 238 6.68 21.35 -24.89
C SER A 238 7.13 20.88 -26.28
N ASP A 239 7.24 19.56 -26.48
CA ASP A 239 7.74 18.95 -27.72
C ASP A 239 6.66 18.69 -28.79
N ARG A 240 5.39 19.04 -28.52
CA ARG A 240 4.24 18.76 -29.40
C ARG A 240 4.07 17.28 -29.77
N VAL A 241 4.51 16.38 -28.89
CA VAL A 241 4.42 14.92 -29.08
C VAL A 241 3.10 14.42 -28.50
N GLY A 242 2.29 13.76 -29.33
CA GLY A 242 1.02 13.14 -28.93
C GLY A 242 1.14 11.66 -28.56
N GLY A 243 2.30 11.04 -28.78
CA GLY A 243 2.62 9.67 -28.37
C GLY A 243 3.88 9.11 -29.04
N PHE A 244 4.26 7.88 -28.71
CA PHE A 244 5.42 7.19 -29.27
C PHE A 244 5.03 5.94 -30.07
N VAL A 245 5.64 5.79 -31.23
CA VAL A 245 5.57 4.58 -32.05
C VAL A 245 6.58 3.57 -31.52
N LEU A 246 6.10 2.39 -31.12
CA LEU A 246 6.94 1.26 -30.70
C LEU A 246 7.72 0.72 -31.91
N GLY A 247 8.98 0.33 -31.71
CA GLY A 247 9.82 -0.18 -32.81
C GLY A 247 9.39 -1.58 -33.24
N THR A 248 9.04 -1.78 -34.51
CA THR A 248 8.49 -3.04 -35.03
C THR A 248 9.45 -3.75 -35.99
N SER A 249 9.24 -5.06 -36.21
CA SER A 249 9.89 -5.84 -37.27
C SER A 249 9.39 -5.38 -38.66
N PRO A 250 10.15 -5.55 -39.77
CA PRO A 250 9.83 -5.00 -41.10
C PRO A 250 8.59 -5.57 -41.82
N GLN A 251 7.68 -6.26 -41.11
CA GLN A 251 6.52 -6.96 -41.68
C GLN A 251 5.20 -6.62 -40.97
N MET A 252 4.93 -5.33 -40.69
CA MET A 252 3.55 -4.92 -40.40
C MET A 252 2.86 -4.46 -41.68
N ASN A 253 1.77 -5.17 -42.01
CA ASN A 253 0.86 -4.90 -43.12
C ASN A 253 0.29 -3.47 -43.06
N ASP A 254 0.17 -2.84 -44.24
CA ASP A 254 -0.80 -1.86 -44.78
C ASP A 254 -1.83 -1.11 -43.90
N TRP A 255 -1.67 -1.00 -42.58
CA TRP A 255 -2.53 -0.20 -41.69
C TRP A 255 -2.58 1.26 -42.14
N CYS A 256 -1.44 1.75 -42.65
CA CYS A 256 -1.31 3.09 -43.20
C CYS A 256 -2.19 3.28 -44.45
N ASN A 257 -2.35 2.26 -45.30
CA ASN A 257 -3.19 2.34 -46.50
C ASN A 257 -4.68 2.31 -46.14
N HIS A 258 -5.11 1.50 -45.17
CA HIS A 258 -6.52 1.43 -44.77
C HIS A 258 -7.02 2.71 -44.08
N ILE A 259 -6.18 3.37 -43.29
CA ILE A 259 -6.55 4.59 -42.56
C ILE A 259 -6.33 5.85 -43.43
N CYS A 260 -5.23 5.95 -44.19
CA CYS A 260 -4.95 7.14 -45.01
C CYS A 260 -5.75 7.21 -46.33
N HIS A 261 -6.50 6.14 -46.69
CA HIS A 261 -7.41 6.17 -47.85
C HIS A 261 -8.78 6.81 -47.57
N GLU A 262 -9.08 7.21 -46.33
CA GLU A 262 -10.13 8.21 -46.07
C GLU A 262 -9.67 9.58 -46.61
N ARG A 263 -9.72 9.70 -47.94
CA ARG A 263 -9.34 10.88 -48.70
C ARG A 263 -10.13 12.10 -48.23
N SER A 264 -9.39 13.07 -47.69
CA SER A 264 -9.54 14.49 -48.00
C SER A 264 -10.96 15.08 -47.88
N VAL A 265 -11.63 14.89 -46.75
CA VAL A 265 -12.79 15.73 -46.38
C VAL A 265 -12.54 16.37 -45.02
N GLY A 266 -12.03 17.60 -45.06
CA GLY A 266 -12.12 18.54 -43.94
C GLY A 266 -11.16 18.34 -42.78
N LEU A 267 -9.84 18.34 -43.02
CA LEU A 267 -8.91 18.76 -41.98
C LEU A 267 -9.05 20.29 -41.83
N ASP A 268 -9.44 20.75 -40.65
CA ASP A 268 -9.54 22.18 -40.34
C ASP A 268 -8.16 22.86 -40.49
N PRO A 269 -7.97 23.82 -41.41
CA PRO A 269 -6.70 24.50 -41.64
C PRO A 269 -6.16 25.28 -40.42
N SER A 270 -7.00 25.52 -39.40
CA SER A 270 -6.58 26.08 -38.10
C SER A 270 -5.59 25.17 -37.34
N ALA A 271 -5.55 23.88 -37.67
CA ALA A 271 -4.85 22.87 -36.90
C ALA A 271 -3.33 22.76 -37.18
N VAL A 272 -2.78 23.54 -38.13
CA VAL A 272 -1.36 23.42 -38.50
C VAL A 272 -0.66 24.78 -38.52
N THR A 273 0.03 25.11 -37.43
CA THR A 273 0.98 26.23 -37.38
C THR A 273 2.42 25.75 -37.57
N ARG A 274 3.02 26.29 -38.64
CA ARG A 274 4.38 26.20 -39.20
C ARG A 274 5.53 25.92 -38.21
N PHE A 275 6.44 25.04 -38.61
CA PHE A 275 7.84 25.03 -38.17
C PHE A 275 8.77 25.09 -39.40
N HIS A 276 9.77 25.97 -39.34
CA HIS A 276 10.88 26.07 -40.29
C HIS A 276 12.05 25.20 -39.79
N PRO A 277 12.66 24.37 -40.63
CA PRO A 277 13.87 23.63 -40.26
C PRO A 277 15.10 24.45 -40.67
N ASP A 278 15.73 25.13 -39.72
CA ASP A 278 17.14 25.54 -39.87
C ASP A 278 17.72 25.87 -38.49
N GLY A 279 18.76 25.12 -38.10
CA GLY A 279 19.40 25.26 -36.79
C GLY A 279 20.34 24.10 -36.47
N THR A 280 21.40 23.98 -37.26
CA THR A 280 22.67 23.25 -37.05
C THR A 280 22.90 22.53 -35.71
N ALA A 281 23.23 21.24 -35.80
CA ALA A 281 23.67 20.35 -34.74
C ALA A 281 24.85 20.90 -33.90
N PRO A 282 24.81 20.82 -32.55
CA PRO A 282 26.00 21.04 -31.73
C PRO A 282 26.88 19.78 -31.70
N SER A 283 28.15 20.02 -31.94
CA SER A 283 29.28 19.09 -31.95
C SER A 283 29.50 18.34 -30.63
N ARG A 284 29.95 17.08 -30.78
CA ARG A 284 30.37 16.12 -29.75
C ARG A 284 31.33 16.73 -28.72
N ILE A 285 30.96 16.66 -27.44
CA ILE A 285 31.89 16.72 -26.30
C ILE A 285 31.92 15.30 -25.70
N LEU A 286 33.08 14.67 -25.76
CA LEU A 286 33.33 13.34 -25.18
C LEU A 286 33.51 13.47 -23.65
N PRO A 287 32.95 12.57 -22.82
CA PRO A 287 33.27 12.50 -21.40
C PRO A 287 34.68 11.93 -21.15
N ASP A 288 35.35 12.49 -20.15
CA ASP A 288 36.68 12.11 -19.64
C ASP A 288 36.70 10.65 -19.12
N PRO A 289 37.65 9.78 -19.52
CA PRO A 289 37.65 8.36 -19.16
C PRO A 289 38.21 8.03 -17.77
N SER A 290 38.46 9.00 -16.89
CA SER A 290 39.29 8.80 -15.68
C SER A 290 38.55 8.48 -14.36
N LEU A 291 37.37 7.84 -14.40
CA LEU A 291 36.68 7.34 -13.20
C LEU A 291 36.12 5.91 -13.36
N GLN A 292 36.90 4.98 -13.92
CA GLN A 292 36.67 3.55 -13.68
C GLN A 292 37.49 3.11 -12.46
N ARG A 293 36.85 3.03 -11.29
CA ARG A 293 37.40 2.29 -10.15
C ARG A 293 36.70 0.93 -10.04
N ASN A 294 37.53 -0.08 -10.19
CA ASN A 294 37.30 -1.52 -10.08
C ASN A 294 36.33 -1.91 -8.96
N ALA A 295 35.26 -2.58 -9.34
CA ALA A 295 34.40 -3.32 -8.43
C ALA A 295 35.07 -4.64 -8.06
N THR A 296 35.58 -4.73 -6.84
CA THR A 296 35.91 -5.99 -6.18
C THR A 296 35.30 -5.99 -4.79
N THR A 297 34.34 -6.90 -4.61
CA THR A 297 33.87 -7.53 -3.35
C THR A 297 33.37 -6.63 -2.21
N SER A 298 32.11 -6.89 -1.80
CA SER A 298 31.37 -6.45 -0.60
C SER A 298 31.07 -4.96 -0.43
N ASN A 299 29.85 -4.51 -0.77
CA ASN A 299 29.24 -3.26 -0.24
C ASN A 299 27.71 -3.29 -0.46
N LEU A 300 26.95 -3.87 0.49
CA LEU A 300 25.49 -4.03 0.40
C LEU A 300 24.69 -2.83 0.95
N GLY A 301 25.27 -1.62 1.08
CA GLY A 301 24.63 -0.54 1.86
C GLY A 301 24.79 0.91 1.39
N ARG A 302 25.53 1.18 0.31
CA ARG A 302 25.75 2.55 -0.18
C ARG A 302 24.77 2.86 -1.31
N LEU A 303 23.75 3.65 -1.01
CA LEU A 303 22.75 4.14 -1.96
C LEU A 303 23.19 5.47 -2.57
N LEU A 304 22.85 5.69 -3.84
CA LEU A 304 22.78 7.06 -4.38
C LEU A 304 21.38 7.66 -4.17
N VAL A 305 21.26 8.60 -3.23
CA VAL A 305 20.04 9.34 -2.92
C VAL A 305 20.11 10.74 -3.52
N SER A 306 19.17 11.06 -4.41
CA SER A 306 19.05 12.40 -4.98
C SER A 306 17.91 13.17 -4.33
N ILE A 307 18.21 14.36 -3.83
CA ILE A 307 17.30 15.20 -3.08
C ILE A 307 17.09 16.50 -3.84
N ILE A 308 15.83 16.83 -4.14
CA ILE A 308 15.47 18.03 -4.92
C ILE A 308 14.59 18.92 -4.05
N LEU A 309 15.06 20.12 -3.75
CA LEU A 309 14.36 21.07 -2.91
C LEU A 309 14.13 22.36 -3.68
N SER A 310 13.01 23.04 -3.42
CA SER A 310 12.69 24.25 -4.17
C SER A 310 13.47 25.48 -3.67
N SER A 311 13.86 25.51 -2.39
CA SER A 311 14.47 26.68 -1.74
C SER A 311 15.57 26.32 -0.73
N LYS A 312 16.38 27.33 -0.35
CA LYS A 312 17.36 27.19 0.75
C LYS A 312 16.70 26.99 2.11
N GLU A 313 15.49 27.52 2.31
CA GLU A 313 14.72 27.31 3.53
C GLU A 313 14.35 25.82 3.67
N ASN A 314 13.87 25.19 2.59
CA ASN A 314 13.61 23.75 2.60
C ASN A 314 14.88 22.92 2.83
N LEU A 315 16.02 23.35 2.29
CA LEU A 315 17.32 22.73 2.58
C LEU A 315 17.65 22.81 4.07
N LYS A 316 17.49 23.99 4.68
CA LYS A 316 17.70 24.16 6.12
C LYS A 316 16.80 23.22 6.93
N SER A 317 15.49 23.20 6.61
CA SER A 317 14.51 22.34 7.30
C SER A 317 14.83 20.85 7.18
N PHE A 318 15.26 20.39 5.99
CA PHE A 318 15.54 18.97 5.74
C PHE A 318 16.99 18.56 6.02
N SER A 319 17.90 19.51 6.27
CA SER A 319 19.32 19.24 6.51
C SER A 319 19.61 18.20 7.60
N PRO A 320 18.85 18.08 8.71
CA PRO A 320 19.09 17.03 9.71
C PRO A 320 18.94 15.61 9.12
N ALA A 321 17.95 15.39 8.26
CA ALA A 321 17.76 14.12 7.56
C ALA A 321 18.92 13.85 6.60
N ILE A 322 19.31 14.85 5.81
CA ILE A 322 20.41 14.74 4.83
C ILE A 322 21.72 14.37 5.52
N CYS A 323 22.06 15.04 6.61
CA CYS A 323 23.30 14.80 7.33
C CYS A 323 23.31 13.42 7.98
N LYS A 324 22.17 12.96 8.50
CA LYS A 324 22.05 11.58 8.98
C LYS A 324 22.26 10.55 7.87
N MET A 325 21.75 10.79 6.65
CA MET A 325 22.00 9.91 5.50
C MET A 325 23.49 9.86 5.12
N ILE A 326 24.18 11.01 5.13
CA ILE A 326 25.62 11.11 4.86
C ILE A 326 26.41 10.37 5.95
N ASP A 327 26.05 10.55 7.22
CA ASP A 327 26.67 9.85 8.36
C ASP A 327 26.53 8.32 8.23
N ASN A 328 25.36 7.86 7.75
CA ASN A 328 25.05 6.47 7.42
C ASN A 328 25.72 5.97 6.13
N LYS A 329 26.63 6.76 5.53
CA LYS A 329 27.44 6.43 4.34
C LYS A 329 26.63 6.28 3.04
N HIS A 330 25.45 6.87 2.96
CA HIS A 330 24.76 7.04 1.68
C HIS A 330 25.42 8.15 0.85
N ASP A 331 25.47 7.99 -0.47
CA ASP A 331 25.85 9.06 -1.38
C ASP A 331 24.65 9.97 -1.60
N VAL A 332 24.70 11.19 -1.08
CA VAL A 332 23.61 12.15 -1.21
C VAL A 332 23.98 13.26 -2.20
N ARG A 333 23.12 13.49 -3.19
CA ARG A 333 23.23 14.64 -4.10
C ARG A 333 22.04 15.56 -3.89
N VAL A 334 22.29 16.83 -3.61
CA VAL A 334 21.23 17.82 -3.38
C VAL A 334 21.17 18.82 -4.52
N LEU A 335 19.97 19.07 -5.04
CA LEU A 335 19.68 20.07 -6.08
C LEU A 335 18.67 21.10 -5.57
N LEU A 336 18.98 22.38 -5.71
CA LEU A 336 18.07 23.49 -5.43
C LEU A 336 17.56 24.12 -6.72
N LEU A 337 16.23 24.23 -6.88
CA LEU A 337 15.61 24.70 -8.13
C LEU A 337 15.40 26.22 -8.23
N ASN A 338 15.22 26.92 -7.11
CA ASN A 338 14.91 28.35 -7.13
C ASN A 338 15.55 29.07 -5.93
N THR A 339 16.68 29.73 -6.14
CA THR A 339 17.38 30.46 -5.08
C THR A 339 17.13 31.97 -5.18
N THR A 340 16.29 32.51 -4.30
CA THR A 340 16.39 33.93 -3.92
C THR A 340 17.53 34.09 -2.93
N ALA A 341 18.39 35.09 -3.11
CA ALA A 341 19.51 35.34 -2.21
C ALA A 341 19.00 35.65 -0.81
N VAL A 342 19.20 34.73 0.13
CA VAL A 342 19.04 34.94 1.58
C VAL A 342 20.42 34.76 2.19
N GLU A 343 20.85 35.73 3.00
CA GLU A 343 22.09 35.66 3.77
C GLU A 343 21.99 34.58 4.85
N ASP A 344 23.11 33.90 5.04
CA ASP A 344 23.29 32.73 5.89
C ASP A 344 23.58 33.18 7.34
N ASP A 345 22.81 32.68 8.30
CA ASP A 345 23.05 32.92 9.73
C ASP A 345 22.69 31.70 10.61
N GLY A 346 22.64 30.50 10.00
CA GLY A 346 22.25 29.26 10.69
C GLY A 346 23.35 28.20 10.64
N LYS A 347 23.59 27.51 11.75
CA LYS A 347 24.43 26.30 11.80
C LYS A 347 23.79 25.17 10.98
N MET A 348 24.01 25.19 9.67
CA MET A 348 23.78 24.06 8.78
C MET A 348 24.99 23.12 8.91
N CYS A 349 24.77 21.80 8.92
CA CYS A 349 25.87 20.88 8.61
C CYS A 349 26.29 21.12 7.15
N ASP A 350 27.57 20.91 6.81
CA ASP A 350 28.11 21.18 5.47
C ASP A 350 27.50 20.22 4.41
N VAL A 351 26.27 20.50 3.99
CA VAL A 351 25.56 19.75 2.95
C VAL A 351 25.99 20.30 1.59
N PRO A 352 26.74 19.54 0.77
CA PRO A 352 27.05 19.97 -0.59
C PRO A 352 25.76 19.97 -1.42
N TYR A 353 25.48 21.07 -2.08
CA TYR A 353 24.31 21.21 -2.93
C TYR A 353 24.66 21.93 -4.24
N THR A 354 23.92 21.62 -5.29
CA THR A 354 24.02 22.27 -6.60
C THR A 354 22.83 23.22 -6.75
N GLU A 355 23.07 24.47 -7.15
CA GLU A 355 22.00 25.41 -7.49
C GLU A 355 21.71 25.36 -8.99
N PHE A 356 20.46 25.15 -9.36
CA PHE A 356 19.97 25.42 -10.70
C PHE A 356 19.45 26.86 -10.76
N ARG A 357 20.22 27.77 -11.37
CA ARG A 357 19.81 29.17 -11.58
C ARG A 357 19.35 29.36 -13.03
N SER A 358 18.04 29.47 -13.24
CA SER A 358 17.51 29.86 -14.55
C SER A 358 17.51 31.39 -14.71
N THR A 359 18.26 31.89 -15.69
CA THR A 359 18.21 33.29 -16.15
C THR A 359 17.18 33.53 -17.27
N ILE A 360 16.31 32.57 -17.57
CA ILE A 360 15.52 32.55 -18.82
C ILE A 360 14.01 32.65 -18.51
N LYS A 361 13.29 33.47 -19.29
CA LYS A 361 11.83 33.71 -19.14
C LYS A 361 11.04 32.39 -19.21
N ARG A 362 9.99 32.30 -18.38
CA ARG A 362 9.10 31.16 -18.03
C ARG A 362 8.65 30.18 -19.14
N SER A 363 8.85 30.45 -20.43
CA SER A 363 8.35 29.60 -21.53
C SER A 363 9.37 28.61 -22.13
N HIS A 364 10.68 28.77 -21.87
CA HIS A 364 11.74 27.83 -22.32
C HIS A 364 12.33 26.99 -21.17
N LEU A 365 11.69 27.05 -20.01
CA LEU A 365 12.21 26.53 -18.73
C LEU A 365 11.99 25.03 -18.55
N ALA A 366 11.14 24.39 -19.36
CA ALA A 366 10.80 22.98 -19.18
C ALA A 366 11.89 22.06 -19.74
N ASP A 367 12.32 22.24 -20.99
CA ASP A 367 13.14 21.22 -21.69
C ASP A 367 14.60 21.16 -21.20
N ASP A 368 15.25 22.30 -21.00
CA ASP A 368 16.63 22.36 -20.47
C ASP A 368 16.69 21.89 -19.01
N ALA A 369 15.67 22.24 -18.21
CA ALA A 369 15.56 21.76 -16.83
C ALA A 369 15.27 20.26 -16.79
N ILE A 370 14.39 19.75 -17.66
CA ILE A 370 14.09 18.31 -17.78
C ILE A 370 15.34 17.54 -18.21
N PHE A 371 16.10 18.01 -19.19
CA PHE A 371 17.34 17.35 -19.62
C PHE A 371 18.38 17.30 -18.48
N TRP A 372 18.61 18.43 -17.79
CA TRP A 372 19.50 18.48 -16.64
C TRP A 372 19.03 17.64 -15.46
N LEU A 373 17.73 17.65 -15.16
CA LEU A 373 17.13 16.81 -14.14
C LEU A 373 17.25 15.33 -14.50
N THR A 374 17.10 14.98 -15.77
CA THR A 374 17.28 13.61 -16.28
C THR A 374 18.71 13.16 -16.08
N ALA A 375 19.68 14.00 -16.44
CA ALA A 375 21.10 13.72 -16.23
C ALA A 375 21.46 13.63 -14.73
N PHE A 376 20.93 14.51 -13.88
CA PHE A 376 21.15 14.49 -12.43
C PHE A 376 20.58 13.23 -11.77
N LEU A 377 19.41 12.80 -12.24
CA LEU A 377 18.66 11.68 -11.69
C LEU A 377 19.00 10.32 -12.30
N HIS A 378 19.74 10.27 -13.42
CA HIS A 378 20.00 9.07 -14.22
C HIS A 378 20.51 7.86 -13.42
N ASP A 379 21.36 8.09 -12.41
CA ASP A 379 21.96 7.03 -11.61
C ASP A 379 21.33 6.89 -10.21
N SER A 380 20.32 7.68 -9.89
CA SER A 380 19.77 7.75 -8.52
C SER A 380 19.00 6.48 -8.20
N GLU A 381 19.23 5.88 -7.05
CA GLU A 381 18.47 4.73 -6.58
C GLU A 381 17.18 5.17 -5.87
N ILE A 382 17.21 6.29 -5.15
CA ILE A 382 16.06 6.88 -4.45
C ILE A 382 16.04 8.38 -4.72
N ARG A 383 14.83 8.93 -4.89
CA ARG A 383 14.59 10.35 -5.10
C ARG A 383 13.72 10.89 -3.98
N ILE A 384 14.14 11.96 -3.32
CA ILE A 384 13.32 12.69 -2.35
C ILE A 384 13.11 14.10 -2.88
N TYR A 385 11.89 14.59 -2.91
CA TYR A 385 11.62 15.93 -3.40
C TYR A 385 10.54 16.64 -2.60
N SER A 386 10.67 17.98 -2.52
CA SER A 386 9.66 18.81 -1.87
C SER A 386 8.48 19.08 -2.81
N SER A 387 7.24 19.11 -2.31
CA SER A 387 6.04 19.26 -3.15
C SER A 387 6.05 20.49 -4.07
N SER A 388 6.65 21.61 -3.61
CA SER A 388 6.76 22.83 -4.42
C SER A 388 7.62 22.71 -5.67
N THR A 389 8.43 21.65 -5.78
CA THR A 389 9.24 21.39 -6.99
C THR A 389 8.37 21.01 -8.19
N LYS A 390 7.12 20.56 -7.99
CA LYS A 390 6.20 20.10 -9.04
C LYS A 390 6.83 19.06 -9.98
N LEU A 391 7.77 18.25 -9.45
CA LEU A 391 8.46 17.21 -10.19
C LEU A 391 7.68 15.89 -10.29
N SER A 392 6.43 15.83 -9.80
CA SER A 392 5.58 14.65 -9.92
C SER A 392 5.29 14.27 -11.39
N SER A 393 5.48 15.19 -12.34
CA SER A 393 5.43 14.93 -13.78
C SER A 393 6.76 14.41 -14.36
N PHE A 394 7.83 14.32 -13.56
CA PHE A 394 9.16 13.93 -14.01
C PHE A 394 9.37 12.41 -13.87
N HIS A 395 9.36 11.72 -15.00
CA HIS A 395 9.39 10.27 -15.10
C HIS A 395 10.83 9.77 -14.96
N SER A 396 11.12 8.99 -13.91
CA SER A 396 12.39 8.27 -13.75
C SER A 396 12.12 6.92 -13.08
N ARG A 397 13.00 5.95 -13.35
CA ARG A 397 12.91 4.54 -12.94
C ARG A 397 12.95 4.34 -11.42
N SER A 398 13.52 5.29 -10.68
CA SER A 398 13.75 5.15 -9.23
C SER A 398 12.54 5.61 -8.39
N PRO A 399 12.24 4.96 -7.25
CA PRO A 399 11.15 5.39 -6.36
C PRO A 399 11.27 6.86 -5.96
N GLY A 400 10.17 7.60 -6.08
CA GLY A 400 10.08 9.01 -5.70
C GLY A 400 9.32 9.17 -4.39
N ILE A 401 9.93 9.82 -3.40
CA ILE A 401 9.32 10.17 -2.12
C ILE A 401 9.07 11.68 -2.15
N GLU A 402 7.80 12.06 -2.23
CA GLU A 402 7.39 13.45 -2.14
C GLU A 402 7.13 13.80 -0.67
N ILE A 403 7.73 14.89 -0.18
CA ILE A 403 7.47 15.39 1.18
C ILE A 403 6.90 16.81 1.07
N PRO A 404 5.75 17.09 1.68
CA PRO A 404 5.22 18.45 1.69
C PRO A 404 6.18 19.42 2.39
N ASP A 405 6.38 20.59 1.80
CA ASP A 405 7.37 21.58 2.27
C ASP A 405 7.23 21.91 3.77
N ALA A 406 5.99 22.00 4.27
CA ALA A 406 5.67 22.30 5.66
C ALA A 406 6.04 21.17 6.64
N GLU A 407 6.32 19.97 6.14
CA GLU A 407 6.65 18.79 6.95
C GLU A 407 8.14 18.47 6.96
N LEU A 408 8.94 19.10 6.08
CA LEU A 408 10.38 18.84 5.97
C LEU A 408 11.13 19.05 7.30
N LEU A 409 10.71 20.03 8.11
CA LEU A 409 11.28 20.31 9.43
C LEU A 409 11.11 19.14 10.42
N TYR A 410 10.12 18.28 10.19
CA TYR A 410 9.74 17.17 11.06
C TYR A 410 10.13 15.80 10.49
N ALA A 411 10.90 15.79 9.41
CA ALA A 411 11.24 14.60 8.62
C ALA A 411 12.68 14.09 8.88
N ASP A 412 13.32 14.50 9.98
CA ASP A 412 14.67 14.10 10.37
C ASP A 412 14.83 12.57 10.48
N TRP A 413 13.78 11.90 10.94
CA TRP A 413 13.71 10.44 11.06
C TRP A 413 13.89 9.69 9.73
N ILE A 414 13.55 10.29 8.59
CA ILE A 414 13.75 9.68 7.26
C ILE A 414 15.23 9.41 7.01
N GLY A 415 16.12 10.27 7.53
CA GLY A 415 17.56 10.08 7.41
C GLY A 415 18.11 8.88 8.19
N SER A 416 17.34 8.35 9.15
CA SER A 416 17.72 7.15 9.92
C SER A 416 17.39 5.83 9.21
N LEU A 417 16.63 5.88 8.11
CA LEU A 417 16.20 4.71 7.36
C LEU A 417 17.36 4.10 6.56
N THR A 418 17.33 2.78 6.43
CA THR A 418 18.24 2.04 5.56
C THR A 418 17.79 2.11 4.11
N GLY A 419 18.63 1.64 3.18
CA GLY A 419 18.25 1.71 1.78
C GLY A 419 17.17 0.74 1.34
N GLU A 420 17.05 -0.40 2.01
CA GLU A 420 15.92 -1.32 1.83
C GLU A 420 14.61 -0.69 2.33
N GLU A 421 14.65 -0.04 3.48
CA GLU A 421 13.50 0.67 4.06
C GLU A 421 13.02 1.81 3.15
N LEU A 422 13.93 2.64 2.64
CA LEU A 422 13.58 3.72 1.70
C LEU A 422 13.01 3.19 0.38
N ARG A 423 13.54 2.08 -0.15
CA ARG A 423 12.99 1.45 -1.36
C ARG A 423 11.56 0.95 -1.18
N ASN A 424 11.22 0.52 0.02
CA ASN A 424 9.89 0.02 0.36
C ASN A 424 8.96 1.11 0.91
N TRP A 425 9.31 2.40 0.78
CA TRP A 425 8.53 3.51 1.32
C TRP A 425 7.02 3.42 1.00
N HIS A 426 6.65 3.12 -0.24
CA HIS A 426 5.25 3.10 -0.70
C HIS A 426 4.52 1.76 -0.50
N LYS A 427 5.19 0.72 0.00
CA LYS A 427 4.55 -0.60 0.19
C LYS A 427 3.53 -0.64 1.33
N PRO A 428 3.84 -0.23 2.57
CA PRO A 428 2.88 -0.32 3.66
C PRO A 428 1.73 0.67 3.46
N ARG A 429 0.50 0.14 3.43
CA ARG A 429 -0.76 0.90 3.38
C ARG A 429 -1.37 0.94 4.78
N ILE A 430 -1.40 2.12 5.39
CA ILE A 430 -1.99 2.32 6.72
C ILE A 430 -3.41 2.85 6.54
N GLU A 431 -4.38 2.18 7.13
CA GLU A 431 -5.81 2.56 7.08
C GLU A 431 -6.29 2.94 8.49
N ILE A 432 -6.91 4.11 8.62
CA ILE A 432 -7.39 4.61 9.91
C ILE A 432 -8.84 4.19 10.10
N SER A 433 -9.16 3.55 11.22
CA SER A 433 -10.49 3.11 11.59
C SER A 433 -10.91 3.74 12.92
N VAL A 434 -11.83 4.70 12.84
CA VAL A 434 -12.40 5.42 13.99
C VAL A 434 -13.72 4.78 14.40
N ILE A 435 -13.89 4.51 15.69
CA ILE A 435 -15.11 3.93 16.28
C ILE A 435 -15.77 4.97 17.18
N THR A 436 -17.05 5.24 16.96
CA THR A 436 -17.78 6.26 17.74
C THR A 436 -19.27 5.94 17.92
N ASN A 437 -19.86 6.54 18.94
CA ASN A 437 -21.29 6.46 19.25
C ASN A 437 -21.87 7.85 19.54
N ASP A 438 -21.88 8.27 20.80
CA ASP A 438 -22.65 9.43 21.30
C ASP A 438 -21.77 10.41 22.11
N ARG A 439 -20.50 10.53 21.73
CA ARG A 439 -19.51 11.40 22.40
C ARG A 439 -18.94 12.47 21.46
N PRO A 440 -19.74 13.45 21.02
CA PRO A 440 -19.35 14.40 19.96
C PRO A 440 -18.12 15.24 20.30
N THR A 441 -17.98 15.69 21.56
CA THR A 441 -16.80 16.47 22.00
C THR A 441 -15.51 15.64 21.92
N SER A 442 -15.61 14.37 22.30
CA SER A 442 -14.49 13.43 22.29
C SER A 442 -14.09 13.10 20.86
N LEU A 443 -15.07 12.77 20.02
CA LEU A 443 -14.86 12.52 18.60
C LEU A 443 -14.26 13.75 17.90
N HIS A 444 -14.74 14.95 18.21
CA HIS A 444 -14.17 16.18 17.64
C HIS A 444 -12.68 16.32 17.98
N ARG A 445 -12.28 16.05 19.22
CA ARG A 445 -10.88 16.08 19.64
C ARG A 445 -10.04 15.06 18.87
N LEU A 446 -10.52 13.82 18.73
CA LEU A 446 -9.84 12.80 17.94
C LEU A 446 -9.67 13.25 16.47
N LEU A 447 -10.76 13.65 15.81
CA LEU A 447 -10.74 14.08 14.41
C LEU A 447 -9.85 15.31 14.18
N ALA A 448 -9.85 16.26 15.12
CA ALA A 448 -8.95 17.43 15.06
C ALA A 448 -7.47 17.01 15.21
N SER A 449 -7.16 16.07 16.12
CA SER A 449 -5.78 15.56 16.27
C SER A 449 -5.31 14.83 15.00
N LEU A 450 -6.17 14.06 14.34
CA LEU A 450 -5.90 13.43 13.05
C LEU A 450 -5.60 14.46 11.97
N GLN A 451 -6.44 15.49 11.82
CA GLN A 451 -6.23 16.57 10.82
C GLN A 451 -4.94 17.35 11.06
N SER A 452 -4.50 17.46 12.31
CA SER A 452 -3.28 18.19 12.66
C SER A 452 -1.99 17.39 12.49
N SER A 453 -2.06 16.11 12.11
CA SER A 453 -0.93 15.19 12.01
C SER A 453 -0.13 15.34 10.72
N ARG A 454 1.05 14.72 10.65
CA ARG A 454 1.98 14.78 9.52
C ARG A 454 2.07 13.41 8.86
N PHE A 455 1.81 13.33 7.56
CA PHE A 455 1.74 12.07 6.81
C PHE A 455 2.88 11.89 5.80
N PHE A 456 3.77 12.88 5.70
CA PHE A 456 5.01 12.85 4.93
C PHE A 456 4.81 12.48 3.46
N GLY A 457 3.70 12.96 2.88
CA GLY A 457 3.32 12.75 1.48
C GLY A 457 2.49 11.51 1.21
N ASP A 458 2.29 10.63 2.20
CA ASP A 458 1.44 9.46 2.03
C ASP A 458 -0.05 9.85 2.03
N SER A 459 -0.82 9.19 1.15
CA SER A 459 -2.28 9.23 1.17
C SER A 459 -2.82 8.16 2.12
N VAL A 460 -3.60 8.57 3.12
CA VAL A 460 -4.12 7.73 4.20
C VAL A 460 -5.64 7.81 4.24
N ASP A 461 -6.32 6.68 4.06
CA ASP A 461 -7.78 6.61 4.09
C ASP A 461 -8.31 6.54 5.54
N VAL A 462 -9.45 7.20 5.80
CA VAL A 462 -10.15 7.21 7.08
C VAL A 462 -11.51 6.53 6.96
N ARG A 463 -11.74 5.50 7.76
CA ARG A 463 -13.03 4.87 7.98
C ARG A 463 -13.62 5.31 9.31
N ILE A 464 -14.85 5.83 9.29
CA ILE A 464 -15.59 6.19 10.50
C ILE A 464 -16.72 5.18 10.70
N ASN A 465 -16.57 4.30 11.69
CA ASN A 465 -17.57 3.34 12.14
C ASN A 465 -18.47 4.00 13.20
N MET A 466 -19.62 4.48 12.76
CA MET A 466 -20.61 5.15 13.58
C MET A 466 -21.71 4.17 13.98
N GLU A 467 -21.94 4.02 15.28
CA GLU A 467 -22.97 3.13 15.82
C GLU A 467 -24.39 3.65 15.53
N GLN A 468 -25.37 2.74 15.46
CA GLN A 468 -26.80 3.04 15.24
C GLN A 468 -27.35 4.06 16.25
N THR A 469 -26.82 4.04 17.48
CA THR A 469 -27.25 4.88 18.59
C THR A 469 -26.58 6.26 18.62
N ALA A 470 -25.82 6.62 17.59
CA ALA A 470 -25.12 7.90 17.53
C ALA A 470 -26.07 9.09 17.61
N ASP A 471 -25.73 10.07 18.45
CA ASP A 471 -26.53 11.27 18.64
C ASP A 471 -26.45 12.22 17.42
N LYS A 472 -27.39 13.17 17.34
CA LYS A 472 -27.46 14.10 16.20
C LYS A 472 -26.19 14.92 16.04
N ASN A 473 -25.53 15.29 17.14
CA ASN A 473 -24.31 16.06 17.12
C ASN A 473 -23.15 15.24 16.55
N THR A 474 -23.03 13.96 16.94
CA THR A 474 -22.03 13.04 16.38
C THR A 474 -22.28 12.82 14.89
N GLN A 475 -23.52 12.55 14.48
CA GLN A 475 -23.87 12.40 13.07
C GLN A 475 -23.52 13.64 12.24
N GLN A 476 -23.79 14.83 12.77
CA GLN A 476 -23.45 16.09 12.10
C GLN A 476 -21.94 16.28 11.99
N LEU A 477 -21.19 15.98 13.06
CA LEU A 477 -19.73 16.05 13.06
C LEU A 477 -19.12 15.12 12.00
N VAL A 478 -19.59 13.88 11.91
CA VAL A 478 -19.14 12.90 10.90
C VAL A 478 -19.46 13.38 9.48
N LYS A 479 -20.65 13.95 9.25
CA LYS A 479 -21.06 14.49 7.95
C LYS A 479 -20.22 15.69 7.50
N ASP A 480 -19.84 16.54 8.45
CA ASP A 480 -19.09 17.76 8.17
C ASP A 480 -17.57 17.53 8.13
N PHE A 481 -17.11 16.35 8.54
CA PHE A 481 -15.69 16.01 8.51
C PHE A 481 -15.11 16.14 7.09
N ARG A 482 -13.94 16.77 7.00
CA ARG A 482 -13.16 16.97 5.78
C ARG A 482 -11.76 16.41 6.01
N TRP A 483 -11.25 15.73 5.01
CA TRP A 483 -10.00 14.99 5.10
C TRP A 483 -9.17 15.27 3.85
N ASP A 484 -8.04 15.92 4.05
CA ASP A 484 -7.18 16.40 2.96
C ASP A 484 -6.04 15.42 2.64
N HIS A 485 -5.98 14.29 3.36
CA HIS A 485 -4.91 13.30 3.25
C HIS A 485 -5.36 11.98 2.61
N GLY A 486 -6.59 11.87 2.10
CA GLY A 486 -7.10 10.63 1.50
C GLY A 486 -8.61 10.60 1.42
N ARG A 487 -9.21 9.41 1.35
CA ARG A 487 -10.67 9.24 1.28
C ARG A 487 -11.27 9.09 2.67
N VAL A 488 -12.53 9.49 2.80
CA VAL A 488 -13.36 9.20 3.98
C VAL A 488 -14.44 8.20 3.63
N PHE A 489 -14.51 7.10 4.36
CA PHE A 489 -15.59 6.12 4.28
C PHE A 489 -16.39 6.11 5.59
N VAL A 490 -17.69 6.39 5.52
CA VAL A 490 -18.58 6.37 6.70
C VAL A 490 -19.37 5.07 6.71
N HIS A 491 -19.18 4.27 7.76
CA HIS A 491 -19.97 3.08 8.03
C HIS A 491 -20.93 3.36 9.18
N HIS A 492 -22.19 3.66 8.86
CA HIS A 492 -23.25 3.84 9.85
C HIS A 492 -24.02 2.53 10.05
N ARG A 493 -23.99 1.99 11.27
CA ARG A 493 -24.66 0.73 11.58
C ARG A 493 -26.18 0.89 11.59
N VAL A 494 -26.87 -0.12 11.04
CA VAL A 494 -28.34 -0.21 11.06
C VAL A 494 -28.85 -0.82 12.37
N ILE A 495 -28.06 -1.68 13.01
CA ILE A 495 -28.40 -2.36 14.26
C ILE A 495 -27.27 -2.10 15.26
N HIS A 496 -27.64 -1.73 16.48
CA HIS A 496 -26.69 -1.56 17.58
C HIS A 496 -25.94 -2.86 17.85
N ALA A 497 -24.62 -2.84 17.66
CA ALA A 497 -23.77 -4.02 17.79
C ALA A 497 -23.06 -4.05 19.17
N GLY A 498 -22.79 -2.89 19.75
CA GLY A 498 -22.06 -2.76 21.01
C GLY A 498 -20.54 -2.82 20.82
N LEU A 499 -19.79 -2.48 21.86
CA LEU A 499 -18.35 -2.20 21.76
C LEU A 499 -17.51 -3.38 21.25
N PHE A 500 -17.88 -4.61 21.61
CA PHE A 500 -17.15 -5.81 21.16
C PHE A 500 -17.15 -5.92 19.63
N GLN A 501 -18.34 -5.93 19.01
CA GLN A 501 -18.50 -6.02 17.56
C GLN A 501 -18.03 -4.75 16.87
N ALA A 502 -18.27 -3.58 17.48
CA ALA A 502 -17.82 -2.30 16.97
C ALA A 502 -16.30 -2.29 16.71
N VAL A 503 -15.50 -2.89 17.60
CA VAL A 503 -14.04 -2.99 17.42
C VAL A 503 -13.66 -4.09 16.43
N VAL A 504 -14.15 -5.31 16.63
CA VAL A 504 -13.76 -6.49 15.81
C VAL A 504 -14.06 -6.27 14.33
N GLU A 505 -15.21 -5.67 14.02
CA GLU A 505 -15.67 -5.43 12.64
C GLU A 505 -15.35 -4.01 12.15
N SER A 506 -14.57 -3.24 12.90
CA SER A 506 -14.22 -1.86 12.50
C SER A 506 -13.36 -1.82 11.24
N TRP A 507 -12.55 -2.86 11.04
CA TRP A 507 -11.57 -2.97 9.97
C TRP A 507 -11.27 -4.45 9.67
N TYR A 508 -10.99 -4.74 8.39
CA TYR A 508 -10.51 -6.03 7.94
C TYR A 508 -9.51 -5.81 6.78
N PRO A 509 -8.33 -6.45 6.80
CA PRO A 509 -7.28 -6.17 5.83
C PRO A 509 -7.61 -6.70 4.42
N GLN A 510 -7.24 -5.92 3.40
CA GLN A 510 -7.34 -6.33 1.99
C GLN A 510 -6.14 -7.18 1.55
N THR A 511 -4.94 -6.81 1.98
CA THR A 511 -3.67 -7.47 1.63
C THR A 511 -2.77 -7.61 2.86
N ASP A 512 -1.61 -8.26 2.70
CA ASP A 512 -0.59 -8.40 3.75
C ASP A 512 0.23 -7.12 3.97
N ASP A 513 0.01 -6.12 3.12
CA ASP A 513 0.56 -4.77 3.26
C ASP A 513 -0.48 -3.77 3.77
N SER A 514 -1.69 -4.23 4.15
CA SER A 514 -2.77 -3.40 4.69
C SER A 514 -2.77 -3.43 6.22
N TYR A 515 -2.41 -2.33 6.88
CA TYR A 515 -2.30 -2.23 8.34
C TYR A 515 -3.40 -1.33 8.91
N GLY A 516 -4.14 -1.83 9.91
CA GLY A 516 -5.28 -1.13 10.47
C GLY A 516 -4.94 -0.37 11.74
N LEU A 517 -4.97 0.96 11.71
CA LEU A 517 -4.92 1.82 12.91
C LEU A 517 -6.33 1.93 13.50
N ILE A 518 -6.57 1.25 14.62
CA ILE A 518 -7.88 1.25 15.30
C ILE A 518 -7.89 2.29 16.41
N LEU A 519 -8.88 3.18 16.37
CA LEU A 519 -9.05 4.33 17.27
C LEU A 519 -10.48 4.37 17.82
N GLU A 520 -10.63 4.49 19.13
CA GLU A 520 -11.89 4.85 19.78
C GLU A 520 -11.98 6.37 19.94
N ASP A 521 -13.20 6.92 19.97
CA ASP A 521 -13.43 8.37 20.05
C ASP A 521 -12.86 9.05 21.30
N ASP A 522 -12.41 8.32 22.32
CA ASP A 522 -11.78 8.84 23.54
C ASP A 522 -10.24 8.93 23.49
N VAL A 523 -9.65 8.64 22.33
CA VAL A 523 -8.22 8.79 22.05
C VAL A 523 -7.92 10.17 21.47
N GLU A 524 -6.73 10.70 21.77
CA GLU A 524 -6.14 11.84 21.08
C GLU A 524 -4.73 11.47 20.61
N LEU A 525 -4.34 11.91 19.41
CA LEU A 525 -3.08 11.54 18.77
C LEU A 525 -2.04 12.66 18.79
N SER A 526 -0.78 12.26 18.89
CA SER A 526 0.36 13.13 18.61
C SER A 526 0.40 13.50 17.11
N PRO A 527 0.77 14.73 16.73
CA PRO A 527 1.01 15.08 15.33
C PRO A 527 2.06 14.20 14.61
N LEU A 528 2.91 13.49 15.37
CA LEU A 528 3.97 12.59 14.87
C LEU A 528 3.63 11.11 14.99
N PHE A 529 2.39 10.74 15.31
CA PHE A 529 2.00 9.32 15.44
C PHE A 529 2.32 8.53 14.16
N TYR A 530 2.08 9.13 12.99
CA TYR A 530 2.29 8.46 11.71
C TYR A 530 3.76 8.22 11.43
N ALA A 531 4.65 9.16 11.79
CA ALA A 531 6.09 8.98 11.68
C ALA A 531 6.58 7.77 12.47
N TRP A 532 6.07 7.59 13.71
CA TRP A 532 6.35 6.41 14.52
C TRP A 532 5.87 5.11 13.86
N VAL A 533 4.63 5.09 13.37
CA VAL A 533 4.09 3.91 12.68
C VAL A 533 4.89 3.59 11.42
N LYS A 534 5.18 4.58 10.58
CA LYS A 534 5.90 4.40 9.32
C LYS A 534 7.34 3.93 9.57
N LEU A 535 8.05 4.57 10.50
CA LEU A 535 9.40 4.17 10.89
C LEU A 535 9.45 2.72 11.38
N THR A 536 8.51 2.32 12.23
CA THR A 536 8.47 0.96 12.81
C THR A 536 8.05 -0.10 11.80
N LEU A 537 7.06 0.17 10.93
CA LEU A 537 6.68 -0.72 9.85
C LEU A 537 7.84 -0.92 8.87
N LEU A 538 8.46 0.17 8.41
CA LEU A 538 9.60 0.06 7.50
C LEU A 538 10.71 -0.78 8.12
N ARG A 539 11.06 -0.56 9.39
CA ARG A 539 12.10 -1.34 10.08
C ARG A 539 11.76 -2.83 10.21
N PHE A 540 10.58 -3.17 10.74
CA PHE A 540 10.27 -4.54 11.19
C PHE A 540 9.48 -5.37 10.16
N ARG A 541 9.06 -4.78 9.05
CA ARG A 541 8.31 -5.46 7.97
C ARG A 541 8.93 -5.32 6.60
N TYR A 542 9.62 -4.22 6.35
CA TYR A 542 10.18 -3.90 5.03
C TYR A 542 11.66 -3.54 5.06
N GLY A 543 12.33 -3.89 6.16
CA GLY A 543 13.75 -3.68 6.37
C GLY A 543 14.51 -4.98 6.20
N SER A 544 15.72 -5.01 6.76
CA SER A 544 16.59 -6.17 6.66
C SER A 544 16.01 -7.41 7.34
N LYS A 545 16.36 -8.59 6.82
CA LYS A 545 15.79 -9.88 7.26
C LYS A 545 15.93 -10.14 8.76
N GLU A 546 17.01 -9.70 9.37
CA GLU A 546 17.26 -9.84 10.81
C GLU A 546 16.28 -9.04 11.68
N ASN A 547 15.57 -8.07 11.11
CA ASN A 547 14.55 -7.27 11.80
C ASN A 547 13.12 -7.80 11.58
N LEU A 548 12.93 -8.76 10.67
CA LEU A 548 11.62 -9.30 10.35
C LEU A 548 11.25 -10.38 11.37
N SER A 549 10.09 -10.23 12.02
CA SER A 549 9.55 -11.26 12.92
C SER A 549 8.07 -11.53 12.65
N PRO A 550 7.67 -12.81 12.43
CA PRO A 550 6.26 -13.18 12.30
C PRO A 550 5.50 -13.07 13.63
N SER A 551 6.21 -12.87 14.76
CA SER A 551 5.61 -12.74 16.08
C SER A 551 5.04 -11.34 16.36
N LEU A 552 5.43 -10.33 15.55
CA LEU A 552 4.97 -8.96 15.72
C LEU A 552 3.53 -8.81 15.24
N PHE A 553 2.57 -8.65 16.16
CA PHE A 553 1.15 -8.54 15.81
C PHE A 553 0.63 -7.10 15.68
N GLY A 554 1.45 -6.11 16.04
CA GLY A 554 1.04 -4.72 16.00
C GLY A 554 2.02 -3.73 16.63
N ILE A 555 1.66 -2.46 16.52
CA ILE A 555 2.41 -1.31 17.04
C ILE A 555 1.48 -0.50 17.94
N SER A 556 1.88 -0.28 19.19
CA SER A 556 1.18 0.63 20.09
C SER A 556 1.54 2.08 19.80
N LEU A 557 0.57 2.98 19.88
CA LEU A 557 0.80 4.42 19.97
C LEU A 557 0.93 4.89 21.43
N TYR A 558 0.31 4.14 22.35
CA TYR A 558 0.30 4.40 23.78
C TYR A 558 1.50 3.76 24.49
N GLN A 559 2.06 4.42 25.50
CA GLN A 559 3.08 3.86 26.38
C GLN A 559 2.46 3.32 27.66
N GLN A 560 2.72 2.05 27.99
CA GLN A 560 2.05 1.43 29.12
C GLN A 560 2.39 2.13 30.46
N LYS A 561 1.40 2.79 31.09
CA LYS A 561 1.52 3.43 32.42
C LYS A 561 1.17 2.48 33.57
N ASN A 562 0.57 1.33 33.27
CA ASN A 562 0.05 0.38 34.25
C ASN A 562 -0.03 -1.04 33.69
N THR A 563 0.26 -2.04 34.52
CA THR A 563 -0.05 -3.44 34.19
C THR A 563 -1.51 -3.72 34.53
N GLU A 564 -2.29 -4.19 33.56
CA GLU A 564 -3.73 -4.37 33.74
C GLU A 564 -4.20 -5.81 33.92
N LEU A 565 -3.34 -6.78 33.58
CA LEU A 565 -3.68 -8.21 33.55
C LEU A 565 -3.39 -8.95 34.86
N ARG A 566 -2.76 -8.29 35.83
CA ARG A 566 -2.50 -8.86 37.15
C ARG A 566 -3.81 -9.19 37.90
N PRO A 567 -3.95 -10.36 38.55
CA PRO A 567 -5.15 -10.73 39.30
C PRO A 567 -5.54 -9.74 40.39
N GLU A 568 -4.55 -9.09 41.01
CA GLU A 568 -4.75 -8.11 42.08
C GLU A 568 -5.30 -6.76 41.58
N GLY A 569 -5.54 -6.64 40.27
CA GLY A 569 -6.01 -5.43 39.63
C GLY A 569 -4.88 -4.63 38.96
N ARG A 570 -5.25 -3.46 38.45
CA ARG A 570 -4.32 -2.59 37.73
C ARG A 570 -3.24 -2.06 38.69
N LYS A 571 -1.97 -2.17 38.31
CA LYS A 571 -0.82 -1.64 39.09
C LYS A 571 -0.03 -0.64 38.26
N PRO A 572 0.48 0.46 38.85
CA PRO A 572 1.41 1.35 38.17
C PRO A 572 2.58 0.58 37.56
N PHE A 573 3.04 1.01 36.40
CA PHE A 573 4.09 0.35 35.65
C PHE A 573 4.93 1.37 34.91
N ASN A 574 6.24 1.12 34.89
CA ASN A 574 7.21 1.92 34.15
C ASN A 574 8.27 0.97 33.59
N ALA A 575 8.30 0.81 32.26
CA ALA A 575 9.24 -0.08 31.59
C ALA A 575 10.70 0.34 31.84
N GLN A 576 10.99 1.64 31.87
CA GLN A 576 12.34 2.16 32.14
C GLN A 576 12.86 1.70 33.51
N ALA A 577 12.02 1.81 34.54
CA ALA A 577 12.37 1.34 35.89
C ALA A 577 12.61 -0.17 35.94
N VAL A 578 11.85 -0.95 35.15
CA VAL A 578 12.08 -2.39 35.02
C VAL A 578 13.41 -2.66 34.32
N PHE A 579 13.70 -1.94 33.24
CA PHE A 579 14.94 -2.09 32.45
C PHE A 579 16.19 -1.69 33.24
N ASP A 580 16.12 -0.60 34.00
CA ASP A 580 17.17 -0.17 34.92
C ASP A 580 17.46 -1.26 35.97
N ALA A 581 16.41 -1.83 36.57
CA ALA A 581 16.54 -2.90 37.57
C ALA A 581 17.14 -4.19 37.00
N HIS A 582 17.04 -4.43 35.70
CA HIS A 582 17.64 -5.58 35.00
C HIS A 582 19.00 -5.24 34.35
N GLY A 583 19.52 -4.02 34.54
CA GLY A 583 20.82 -3.60 34.03
C GLY A 583 20.89 -3.50 32.50
N LEU A 584 19.77 -3.20 31.83
CA LEU A 584 19.77 -2.97 30.39
C LEU A 584 20.47 -1.65 30.04
N PRO A 585 21.22 -1.59 28.92
CA PRO A 585 22.05 -0.43 28.59
C PRO A 585 21.25 0.83 28.26
N TYR A 586 20.03 0.68 27.75
CA TYR A 586 19.17 1.80 27.36
C TYR A 586 17.76 1.58 27.91
N SER A 587 17.42 2.26 29.02
CA SER A 587 16.10 2.08 29.65
C SER A 587 14.95 2.78 28.94
N ASN A 588 15.23 3.77 28.08
CA ASN A 588 14.24 4.41 27.19
C ASN A 588 14.08 3.71 25.83
N THR A 589 14.62 2.50 25.66
CA THR A 589 14.46 1.74 24.41
C THR A 589 13.00 1.29 24.23
N PRO A 590 12.44 1.34 23.00
CA PRO A 590 11.22 0.62 22.66
C PRO A 590 11.32 -0.86 23.04
N TYR A 591 10.18 -1.49 23.28
CA TYR A 591 10.14 -2.87 23.75
C TYR A 591 8.95 -3.65 23.20
N LEU A 592 9.04 -4.97 23.29
CA LEU A 592 8.03 -5.92 22.85
C LEU A 592 7.22 -6.40 24.05
N SER A 593 5.89 -6.46 23.93
CA SER A 593 5.02 -6.97 24.99
C SER A 593 3.87 -7.80 24.44
N GLN A 594 3.49 -8.86 25.16
CA GLN A 594 2.30 -9.64 24.83
C GLN A 594 0.97 -8.91 25.08
N VAL A 595 0.98 -7.74 25.73
CA VAL A 595 -0.26 -7.01 26.04
C VAL A 595 -0.73 -6.28 24.77
N PRO A 596 -1.93 -6.53 24.22
CA PRO A 596 -2.45 -5.71 23.14
C PRO A 596 -2.80 -4.31 23.66
N CYS A 597 -2.46 -3.26 22.92
CA CYS A 597 -2.88 -1.90 23.26
C CYS A 597 -4.31 -1.64 22.77
N SER A 598 -5.14 -0.94 23.54
CA SER A 598 -6.52 -0.57 23.14
C SER A 598 -6.76 0.94 23.17
N TRP A 599 -5.70 1.74 23.21
CA TRP A 599 -5.75 3.21 23.27
C TRP A 599 -5.02 3.84 22.10
N GLY A 600 -5.26 3.30 20.91
CA GLY A 600 -4.55 3.61 19.67
C GLY A 600 -3.44 2.61 19.38
N ALA A 601 -3.71 1.74 18.41
CA ALA A 601 -2.76 0.72 17.96
C ALA A 601 -2.98 0.36 16.50
N VAL A 602 -1.88 0.02 15.83
CA VAL A 602 -1.87 -0.58 14.51
C VAL A 602 -1.87 -2.09 14.66
N TYR A 603 -2.80 -2.78 14.02
CA TYR A 603 -2.87 -4.24 13.96
C TYR A 603 -2.42 -4.76 12.61
N PHE A 604 -1.67 -5.86 12.65
CA PHE A 604 -1.10 -6.45 11.45
C PHE A 604 -2.11 -7.36 10.75
N PRO A 605 -2.12 -7.38 9.41
CA PRO A 605 -3.18 -7.99 8.64
C PRO A 605 -3.37 -9.47 8.94
N GLU A 606 -2.27 -10.22 8.96
CA GLU A 606 -2.31 -11.66 9.16
C GLU A 606 -2.76 -12.07 10.57
N HIS A 607 -2.31 -11.35 11.61
CA HIS A 607 -2.73 -11.59 12.99
C HIS A 607 -4.18 -11.19 13.22
N TRP A 608 -4.67 -10.14 12.56
CA TRP A 608 -6.07 -9.72 12.66
C TRP A 608 -7.00 -10.74 11.98
N ARG A 609 -6.64 -11.26 10.79
CA ARG A 609 -7.40 -12.34 10.15
C ARG A 609 -7.40 -13.63 10.97
N GLU A 610 -6.25 -13.99 11.54
CA GLU A 610 -6.17 -15.12 12.46
C GLU A 610 -7.09 -14.91 13.67
N PHE A 611 -7.09 -13.70 14.25
CA PHE A 611 -7.96 -13.37 15.36
C PHE A 611 -9.44 -13.53 15.03
N HIS A 612 -9.89 -13.08 13.86
CA HIS A 612 -11.28 -13.28 13.41
C HIS A 612 -11.64 -14.77 13.36
N SER A 613 -10.76 -15.59 12.80
CA SER A 613 -10.95 -17.04 12.73
C SER A 613 -10.91 -17.70 14.11
N TYR A 614 -10.00 -17.26 14.99
CA TYR A 614 -9.86 -17.73 16.36
C TYR A 614 -11.12 -17.41 17.17
N LEU A 615 -11.64 -16.20 17.00
CA LEU A 615 -12.84 -15.72 17.67
C LEU A 615 -14.06 -16.56 17.26
N ALA A 616 -14.20 -16.89 15.97
CA ALA A 616 -15.27 -17.77 15.50
C ALA A 616 -15.21 -19.16 16.16
N ILE A 617 -14.02 -19.76 16.28
CA ILE A 617 -13.81 -21.05 16.96
C ILE A 617 -14.13 -20.95 18.46
N ARG A 618 -13.69 -19.88 19.13
CA ARG A 618 -13.96 -19.70 20.56
C ARG A 618 -15.44 -19.49 20.86
N LEU A 619 -16.13 -18.69 20.06
CA LEU A 619 -17.55 -18.38 20.24
C LEU A 619 -18.47 -19.55 19.86
N SER A 620 -18.06 -20.41 18.92
CA SER A 620 -18.82 -21.62 18.57
C SER A 620 -18.87 -22.64 19.70
N GLN A 621 -17.89 -22.59 20.62
CA GLN A 621 -17.67 -23.58 21.68
C GLN A 621 -17.48 -25.01 21.15
N SER A 622 -17.10 -25.14 19.87
CA SER A 622 -16.96 -26.46 19.22
C SER A 622 -15.73 -27.23 19.70
N VAL A 623 -14.71 -26.54 20.21
CA VAL A 623 -13.45 -27.13 20.68
C VAL A 623 -13.36 -27.08 22.20
N LEU A 624 -13.55 -25.89 22.78
CA LEU A 624 -13.46 -25.65 24.22
C LEU A 624 -14.68 -24.85 24.69
N PRO A 625 -15.19 -25.11 25.91
CA PRO A 625 -16.20 -24.27 26.54
C PRO A 625 -15.80 -22.78 26.58
N ILE A 626 -16.78 -21.87 26.55
CA ILE A 626 -16.48 -20.42 26.55
C ILE A 626 -15.86 -19.93 27.86
N ASP A 627 -16.14 -20.63 28.95
CA ASP A 627 -15.67 -20.37 30.31
C ASP A 627 -14.34 -21.06 30.65
N GLU A 628 -13.85 -21.97 29.79
CA GLU A 628 -12.54 -22.59 29.94
C GLU A 628 -11.43 -21.51 29.89
N PRO A 629 -10.63 -21.34 30.96
CA PRO A 629 -9.59 -20.32 31.01
C PRO A 629 -8.39 -20.72 30.15
N ILE A 630 -8.18 -20.04 29.00
CA ILE A 630 -7.02 -20.28 28.14
C ILE A 630 -5.72 -19.81 28.81
N VAL A 631 -5.73 -18.60 29.38
CA VAL A 631 -4.58 -18.04 30.08
C VAL A 631 -4.83 -18.14 31.59
N LEU A 632 -3.93 -18.81 32.31
CA LEU A 632 -4.07 -18.98 33.76
C LEU A 632 -3.67 -17.71 34.50
N ASN A 633 -4.32 -17.45 35.64
CA ASN A 633 -3.95 -16.38 36.59
C ASN A 633 -3.84 -14.98 35.95
N VAL A 634 -4.73 -14.66 35.02
CA VAL A 634 -4.86 -13.30 34.46
C VAL A 634 -6.26 -12.74 34.67
N ARG A 635 -6.32 -11.43 34.87
CA ARG A 635 -7.57 -10.70 35.12
C ARG A 635 -8.51 -10.70 33.91
N SER A 636 -7.98 -10.80 32.69
CA SER A 636 -8.76 -10.76 31.44
C SER A 636 -9.79 -11.90 31.33
N ASN A 637 -9.62 -13.00 32.07
CA ASN A 637 -10.62 -14.06 32.13
C ASN A 637 -12.00 -13.56 32.59
N ASN A 638 -12.04 -12.49 33.37
CA ASN A 638 -13.27 -11.84 33.86
C ASN A 638 -13.84 -10.79 32.89
N TRP A 639 -13.22 -10.53 31.74
CA TRP A 639 -13.66 -9.53 30.76
C TRP A 639 -14.57 -10.15 29.70
N THR A 640 -15.67 -10.75 30.14
CA THR A 640 -16.57 -11.56 29.28
C THR A 640 -17.20 -10.82 28.09
N LYS A 641 -17.19 -9.49 28.10
CA LYS A 641 -17.70 -8.64 27.01
C LYS A 641 -16.60 -7.92 26.21
N SER A 642 -15.34 -8.22 26.47
CA SER A 642 -14.20 -7.55 25.82
C SER A 642 -13.60 -8.43 24.74
N TRP A 643 -13.50 -7.90 23.53
CA TRP A 643 -12.78 -8.56 22.42
C TRP A 643 -11.32 -8.84 22.81
N LYS A 644 -10.74 -7.94 23.60
CA LYS A 644 -9.36 -7.99 24.07
C LYS A 644 -9.08 -9.24 24.91
N LYS A 645 -10.07 -9.80 25.61
CA LYS A 645 -9.93 -11.11 26.29
C LYS A 645 -9.46 -12.16 25.29
N TYR A 646 -10.22 -12.36 24.22
CA TYR A 646 -9.96 -13.40 23.22
C TYR A 646 -8.68 -13.14 22.44
N PHE A 647 -8.35 -11.87 22.18
CA PHE A 647 -7.09 -11.55 21.53
C PHE A 647 -5.87 -11.84 22.42
N ILE A 648 -5.97 -11.59 23.74
CA ILE A 648 -4.95 -12.00 24.72
C ILE A 648 -4.79 -13.54 24.74
N GLU A 649 -5.88 -14.31 24.61
CA GLU A 649 -5.82 -15.77 24.52
C GLU A 649 -4.97 -16.20 23.31
N LEU A 650 -5.27 -15.67 22.11
CA LEU A 650 -4.51 -15.95 20.89
C LEU A 650 -3.03 -15.57 21.04
N VAL A 651 -2.76 -14.34 21.47
CA VAL A 651 -1.39 -13.82 21.65
C VAL A 651 -0.60 -14.68 22.63
N TYR A 652 -1.23 -15.13 23.72
CA TYR A 652 -0.59 -16.03 24.69
C TYR A 652 -0.26 -17.39 24.08
N LEU A 653 -1.21 -18.00 23.37
CA LEU A 653 -1.05 -19.32 22.77
C LEU A 653 0.03 -19.34 21.68
N ARG A 654 0.12 -18.26 20.89
CA ARG A 654 1.13 -18.12 19.82
C ARG A 654 2.49 -17.62 20.32
N GLY A 655 2.52 -16.89 21.44
CA GLY A 655 3.73 -16.19 21.88
C GLY A 655 3.96 -14.86 21.16
N TYR A 656 2.91 -14.28 20.56
CA TYR A 656 3.01 -13.03 19.82
C TYR A 656 3.32 -11.84 20.72
N VAL A 657 3.87 -10.78 20.12
CA VAL A 657 4.27 -9.54 20.79
C VAL A 657 3.88 -8.30 19.97
N MET A 658 3.63 -7.20 20.65
CA MET A 658 3.38 -5.87 20.08
C MET A 658 4.52 -4.94 20.48
N LEU A 659 4.89 -4.06 19.56
CA LEU A 659 5.91 -3.03 19.82
C LEU A 659 5.29 -1.87 20.61
N TYR A 660 5.99 -1.42 21.65
CA TYR A 660 5.60 -0.28 22.47
C TYR A 660 6.66 0.83 22.44
N PRO A 661 6.25 2.11 22.33
CA PRO A 661 7.15 3.24 22.56
C PRO A 661 7.56 3.30 24.03
N ASN A 662 8.72 3.89 24.33
CA ASN A 662 9.22 3.96 25.69
C ASN A 662 9.99 5.26 26.00
N TYR A 663 9.46 6.39 25.54
CA TYR A 663 10.15 7.67 25.70
C TYR A 663 10.17 8.16 27.16
N PRO A 664 11.12 9.04 27.52
CA PRO A 664 11.17 9.67 28.83
C PRO A 664 9.84 10.35 29.20
N ASN A 665 9.55 10.41 30.50
CA ASN A 665 8.37 11.08 31.06
C ASN A 665 7.02 10.58 30.51
N PHE A 666 6.98 9.34 30.02
CA PHE A 666 5.83 8.73 29.36
C PHE A 666 5.34 9.47 28.09
N VAL A 667 6.22 10.18 27.38
CA VAL A 667 5.85 10.82 26.11
C VAL A 667 5.38 9.75 25.12
N SER A 668 4.22 9.98 24.52
CA SER A 668 3.51 8.96 23.75
C SER A 668 2.92 9.51 22.45
N PHE A 669 2.45 8.62 21.58
CA PHE A 669 1.82 8.98 20.31
C PHE A 669 0.30 8.97 20.38
N SER A 670 -0.26 8.44 21.46
CA SER A 670 -1.67 8.56 21.80
C SER A 670 -1.85 8.74 23.30
N THR A 671 -2.99 9.32 23.69
CA THR A 671 -3.44 9.44 25.06
C THR A 671 -4.93 9.11 25.14
N ASN A 672 -5.38 8.57 26.28
CA ASN A 672 -6.78 8.24 26.50
C ASN A 672 -7.37 9.18 27.56
N HIS A 673 -8.49 9.82 27.23
CA HIS A 673 -9.16 10.80 28.09
C HIS A 673 -10.15 10.18 29.08
N LEU A 674 -10.23 8.85 29.13
CA LEU A 674 -11.07 8.08 30.04
C LEU A 674 -12.52 8.58 30.05
N GLU A 675 -13.06 8.86 28.88
CA GLU A 675 -14.39 9.46 28.73
C GLU A 675 -15.47 8.52 29.26
N VAL A 676 -16.52 9.08 29.88
CA VAL A 676 -17.65 8.28 30.39
C VAL A 676 -18.24 7.46 29.25
N GLY A 677 -18.51 6.17 29.49
CA GLY A 677 -18.94 5.22 28.47
C GLY A 677 -19.01 3.79 28.99
N SER A 678 -18.90 2.81 28.09
CA SER A 678 -19.03 1.37 28.41
C SER A 678 -18.08 0.89 29.51
N HIS A 679 -16.89 1.49 29.62
CA HIS A 679 -15.85 1.10 30.58
C HIS A 679 -15.67 2.07 31.75
N VAL A 680 -16.20 3.30 31.64
CA VAL A 680 -16.00 4.36 32.64
C VAL A 680 -17.36 4.89 33.07
N LYS A 681 -17.66 4.76 34.37
CA LYS A 681 -18.88 5.31 34.96
C LYS A 681 -18.65 6.74 35.43
N ASP A 682 -19.67 7.57 35.32
CA ASP A 682 -19.68 8.91 35.88
C ASP A 682 -19.31 8.89 37.38
N SER A 683 -18.43 9.82 37.78
CA SER A 683 -17.81 9.87 39.11
C SER A 683 -17.56 11.33 39.50
N PRO A 684 -17.57 11.67 40.80
CA PRO A 684 -17.20 13.01 41.26
C PRO A 684 -15.84 13.45 40.69
N ARG A 685 -15.70 14.74 40.35
CA ARG A 685 -14.58 15.26 39.54
C ARG A 685 -13.19 14.98 40.12
N HIS A 686 -13.03 14.94 41.46
CA HIS A 686 -11.77 14.58 42.09
C HIS A 686 -11.39 13.10 41.84
N ILE A 687 -12.36 12.17 41.95
CA ILE A 687 -12.18 10.75 41.66
C ILE A 687 -11.92 10.52 40.18
N TYR A 688 -12.62 11.26 39.32
CA TYR A 688 -12.37 11.23 37.88
C TYR A 688 -10.94 11.68 37.55
N ASN A 689 -10.47 12.80 38.11
CA ASN A 689 -9.12 13.30 37.87
C ASN A 689 -8.03 12.33 38.38
N GLU A 690 -8.24 11.71 39.54
CA GLU A 690 -7.33 10.67 40.06
C GLU A 690 -7.27 9.45 39.14
N LYS A 691 -8.40 9.04 38.56
CA LYS A 691 -8.43 7.98 37.56
C LYS A 691 -7.75 8.42 36.28
N LEU A 692 -8.08 9.61 35.76
CA LEU A 692 -7.51 10.15 34.52
C LEU A 692 -5.98 10.17 34.58
N TYR A 693 -5.40 10.53 35.74
CA TYR A 693 -3.95 10.50 35.97
C TYR A 693 -3.29 9.12 35.70
N LEU A 694 -4.06 8.04 35.71
CA LEU A 694 -3.58 6.69 35.42
C LEU A 694 -3.56 6.36 33.92
N PHE A 695 -4.16 7.18 33.06
CA PHE A 695 -4.34 6.92 31.62
C PHE A 695 -3.83 8.05 30.74
N ASP A 696 -3.80 9.29 31.25
CA ASP A 696 -3.32 10.43 30.50
C ASP A 696 -1.81 10.36 30.31
N LEU A 697 -1.36 10.54 29.08
CA LEU A 697 0.04 10.65 28.73
C LEU A 697 0.31 11.96 28.01
N PRO A 698 1.49 12.57 28.22
CA PRO A 698 1.92 13.68 27.39
C PRO A 698 2.12 13.19 25.95
N LEU A 699 1.48 13.87 25.00
CA LEU A 699 1.66 13.59 23.58
C LEU A 699 3.00 14.16 23.09
N MET A 700 3.68 13.44 22.20
CA MET A 700 4.83 13.96 21.49
C MET A 700 4.40 15.16 20.64
N VAL A 701 5.06 16.29 20.81
CA VAL A 701 4.74 17.54 20.11
C VAL A 701 5.71 17.80 18.97
N LEU A 702 5.32 18.65 18.03
CA LEU A 702 6.21 19.13 16.99
C LEU A 702 7.32 20.00 17.62
N PRO A 703 8.60 19.83 17.24
CA PRO A 703 9.67 20.76 17.60
C PRO A 703 9.34 22.19 17.14
N ASN A 704 9.59 23.20 17.99
CA ASN A 704 9.33 24.60 17.66
C ASN A 704 10.62 25.33 17.27
N ASP A 705 10.61 26.07 16.16
CA ASP A 705 11.78 26.79 15.62
C ASP A 705 12.23 28.02 16.45
N THR A 706 11.52 28.34 17.55
CA THR A 706 11.63 29.64 18.25
C THR A 706 11.92 29.58 19.76
N GLN A 707 12.07 28.40 20.37
CA GLN A 707 12.44 28.27 21.78
C GLN A 707 13.61 27.30 21.93
N ASN A 708 14.41 27.48 22.97
CA ASN A 708 15.43 26.51 23.35
C ASN A 708 14.77 25.13 23.48
N ASP A 709 15.05 24.24 22.51
CA ASP A 709 14.64 22.83 22.43
C ASP A 709 15.09 21.96 23.63
N GLU A 710 15.63 22.57 24.69
CA GLU A 710 16.07 21.87 25.89
C GLU A 710 14.87 21.22 26.61
N GLY A 711 14.76 19.91 26.48
CA GLY A 711 13.77 19.08 27.18
C GLY A 711 12.56 18.64 26.36
N ILE A 712 12.45 19.02 25.07
CA ILE A 712 11.44 18.46 24.17
C ILE A 712 11.90 17.07 23.72
N VAL A 713 11.06 16.06 23.96
CA VAL A 713 11.29 14.69 23.48
C VAL A 713 11.03 14.62 21.97
N LYS A 714 12.02 14.16 21.22
CA LYS A 714 11.98 14.01 19.75
C LYS A 714 11.81 12.54 19.35
N LEU A 715 11.33 12.32 18.12
CA LEU A 715 11.11 10.96 17.60
C LEU A 715 12.37 10.11 17.60
N LEU A 716 13.53 10.69 17.24
CA LEU A 716 14.83 10.03 17.26
C LEU A 716 15.56 10.08 18.62
N ASP A 717 14.91 10.43 19.72
CA ASP A 717 15.45 10.25 21.09
C ASP A 717 15.40 8.77 21.53
N LEU A 718 15.78 7.91 20.59
CA LEU A 718 15.95 6.48 20.69
C LEU A 718 17.44 6.17 20.92
N PRO A 719 17.77 4.96 21.41
CA PRO A 719 19.14 4.50 21.47
C PRO A 719 19.86 4.69 20.13
N GLN A 720 21.07 5.27 20.17
CA GLN A 720 21.88 5.51 18.97
C GLN A 720 21.23 6.42 17.91
N LYS A 721 20.15 7.14 18.26
CA LYS A 721 19.37 8.00 17.35
C LYS A 721 18.86 7.24 16.11
N SER A 722 18.41 6.01 16.31
CA SER A 722 17.79 5.16 15.29
C SER A 722 16.85 4.16 15.96
N MET A 723 15.94 3.57 15.20
CA MET A 723 15.18 2.42 15.68
C MET A 723 16.18 1.29 16.03
N PRO A 724 16.07 0.62 17.20
CA PRO A 724 16.90 -0.54 17.50
C PRO A 724 16.65 -1.70 16.53
N SER A 725 17.61 -2.61 16.41
CA SER A 725 17.38 -3.88 15.72
C SER A 725 16.46 -4.79 16.53
N TRP A 726 15.83 -5.78 15.89
CA TRP A 726 14.88 -6.67 16.55
C TRP A 726 15.47 -7.38 17.78
N SER A 727 16.72 -7.85 17.67
CA SER A 727 17.41 -8.56 18.76
C SER A 727 17.79 -7.68 19.95
N GLU A 728 17.77 -6.35 19.79
CA GLU A 728 18.05 -5.38 20.85
C GLU A 728 16.79 -4.98 21.64
N LEU A 729 15.59 -5.32 21.14
CA LEU A 729 14.34 -4.98 21.80
C LEU A 729 14.10 -5.88 23.03
N PRO A 730 13.94 -5.33 24.24
CA PRO A 730 13.54 -6.11 25.39
C PRO A 730 12.15 -6.69 25.21
N VAL A 731 11.93 -7.91 25.71
CA VAL A 731 10.64 -8.60 25.61
C VAL A 731 9.99 -8.70 26.99
N MET A 732 8.69 -8.46 27.05
CA MET A 732 7.89 -8.57 28.26
C MET A 732 6.68 -9.49 28.08
N ASP A 733 6.31 -10.19 29.15
CA ASP A 733 5.10 -11.00 29.19
C ASP A 733 3.82 -10.18 29.50
N LEU A 734 2.69 -10.89 29.62
CA LEU A 734 1.37 -10.30 29.91
C LEU A 734 1.29 -9.54 31.25
N VAL A 735 2.19 -9.80 32.21
CA VAL A 735 2.15 -9.18 33.54
C VAL A 735 3.28 -8.16 33.76
N GLY A 736 4.02 -7.84 32.70
CA GLY A 736 5.09 -6.84 32.67
C GLY A 736 6.42 -7.33 33.24
N LEU A 737 6.68 -8.64 33.20
CA LEU A 737 7.97 -9.22 33.56
C LEU A 737 8.84 -9.41 32.32
N VAL A 738 10.15 -9.18 32.47
CA VAL A 738 11.14 -9.41 31.41
C VAL A 738 11.16 -10.89 31.03
N SER A 739 11.18 -11.19 29.73
CA SER A 739 11.11 -12.52 29.15
C SER A 739 11.93 -12.57 27.84
N SER A 740 11.87 -13.68 27.12
CA SER A 740 12.32 -13.82 25.72
C SER A 740 11.20 -14.38 24.84
N GLU A 741 11.24 -14.13 23.54
CA GLU A 741 10.27 -14.69 22.58
C GLU A 741 10.21 -16.22 22.63
N ASP A 742 11.36 -16.88 22.79
CA ASP A 742 11.44 -18.34 22.96
C ASP A 742 10.66 -18.80 24.19
N ALA A 743 10.78 -18.08 25.31
CA ALA A 743 10.07 -18.41 26.53
C ALA A 743 8.55 -18.18 26.38
N LEU A 744 8.14 -17.11 25.69
CA LEU A 744 6.73 -16.84 25.39
C LEU A 744 6.14 -17.95 24.50
N SER A 745 6.84 -18.28 23.41
CA SER A 745 6.44 -19.31 22.45
C SER A 745 6.38 -20.69 23.08
N ALA A 746 7.38 -21.06 23.87
CA ALA A 746 7.41 -22.34 24.59
C ALA A 746 6.29 -22.42 25.64
N ARG A 747 5.95 -21.31 26.30
CA ARG A 747 4.83 -21.24 27.24
C ARG A 747 3.49 -21.41 26.52
N GLY A 748 3.32 -20.77 25.36
CA GLY A 748 2.15 -20.95 24.51
C GLY A 748 1.98 -22.40 24.06
N ARG A 749 3.05 -23.04 23.56
CA ARG A 749 3.07 -24.46 23.16
C ARG A 749 2.60 -25.38 24.29
N ARG A 750 3.25 -25.31 25.46
CA ARG A 750 2.86 -26.13 26.62
C ARG A 750 1.40 -25.96 26.99
N ARG A 751 0.86 -24.74 26.92
CA ARG A 751 -0.55 -24.51 27.24
C ARG A 751 -1.49 -25.17 26.23
N ARG A 752 -1.13 -25.24 24.95
CA ARG A 752 -1.93 -25.96 23.94
C ARG A 752 -1.95 -27.46 24.23
N ASP A 753 -0.80 -28.02 24.58
CA ASP A 753 -0.70 -29.45 24.90
C ASP A 753 -1.55 -29.79 26.15
N GLU A 754 -1.52 -28.92 27.17
CA GLU A 754 -2.37 -29.04 28.36
C GLU A 754 -3.87 -28.95 28.06
N LEU A 755 -4.28 -28.04 27.17
CA LEU A 755 -5.68 -27.82 26.79
C LEU A 755 -6.24 -28.98 25.97
N MET A 756 -5.43 -29.56 25.08
CA MET A 756 -5.86 -30.62 24.16
C MET A 756 -5.60 -32.04 24.70
N GLY A 757 -4.68 -32.19 25.66
CA GLY A 757 -4.29 -33.50 26.20
C GLY A 757 -3.43 -34.34 25.25
N CYS A 758 -2.74 -33.68 24.32
CA CYS A 758 -1.92 -34.29 23.27
C CYS A 758 -0.83 -33.31 22.81
N ASP A 759 0.19 -33.79 22.11
CA ASP A 759 1.15 -32.90 21.43
C ASP A 759 0.46 -32.24 20.23
N VAL A 760 0.37 -30.90 20.23
CA VAL A 760 -0.32 -30.13 19.18
C VAL A 760 0.62 -29.86 18.00
N ILE A 761 0.14 -30.06 16.76
CA ILE A 761 0.93 -29.89 15.53
C ILE A 761 1.49 -28.46 15.50
N ALA A 762 2.82 -28.34 15.48
CA ALA A 762 3.48 -27.06 15.24
C ALA A 762 3.48 -26.76 13.74
N GLY A 763 2.37 -26.24 13.21
CA GLY A 763 2.39 -25.56 11.92
C GLY A 763 3.33 -24.37 12.00
N THR A 764 4.55 -24.50 11.47
CA THR A 764 5.52 -23.42 11.46
C THR A 764 5.10 -22.39 10.40
N GLY A 765 4.63 -21.22 10.85
CA GLY A 765 4.39 -20.06 9.97
C GLY A 765 2.98 -19.95 9.37
N SER A 766 2.03 -20.77 9.81
CA SER A 766 0.63 -20.67 9.40
C SER A 766 -0.16 -19.82 10.40
N PHE A 767 -0.89 -18.81 9.89
CA PHE A 767 -1.82 -17.96 10.65
C PHE A 767 -3.21 -18.59 10.79
N ASP A 768 -3.28 -19.93 10.78
CA ASP A 768 -4.53 -20.69 10.95
C ASP A 768 -4.73 -21.08 12.43
N PRO A 769 -5.76 -20.55 13.10
CA PRO A 769 -5.98 -20.83 14.52
C PRO A 769 -6.48 -22.24 14.78
N ARG A 770 -6.91 -23.01 13.77
CA ARG A 770 -7.29 -24.43 13.93
C ARG A 770 -6.11 -25.26 14.43
N GLU A 771 -4.90 -24.91 14.00
CA GLU A 771 -3.67 -25.60 14.41
C GLU A 771 -3.43 -25.49 15.92
N LEU A 772 -3.98 -24.48 16.58
CA LEU A 772 -3.84 -24.33 18.03
C LEU A 772 -4.55 -25.44 18.81
N PHE A 773 -5.40 -26.22 18.14
CA PHE A 773 -6.31 -27.19 18.72
C PHE A 773 -6.28 -28.57 18.02
N MET A 774 -5.26 -28.87 17.21
CA MET A 774 -5.12 -30.16 16.50
C MET A 774 -3.94 -30.98 17.03
N CYS A 775 -4.20 -32.24 17.39
CA CYS A 775 -3.17 -33.18 17.85
C CYS A 775 -2.34 -33.76 16.69
N ASP A 776 -1.05 -34.02 16.90
CA ASP A 776 -0.22 -34.76 15.95
C ASP A 776 -0.71 -36.21 15.82
N GLY A 777 -1.21 -36.58 14.62
CA GLY A 777 -1.68 -37.94 14.30
C GLY A 777 -3.20 -38.17 14.22
N GLY A 778 -4.01 -37.11 14.12
CA GLY A 778 -5.48 -37.18 13.97
C GLY A 778 -6.02 -36.64 12.66
#